data_AF-A0A6N3HVM0-F1
#
_entry.id   AF-A0A6N3HVM0-F1
#
_cell.length_a   1.000
_cell.length_b   1.000
_cell.length_c   1.000
_cell.angle_alpha   90.00
_cell.angle_beta   90.00
_cell.angle_gamma   90.00
#
_symmetry.space_group_name_H-M   'P 1'
#
loop_
_entity.id
_entity.type
_entity.pdbx_description
1 polymer ?
#
loop_
_entity_poly.entity_id
_entity_poly.type
_entity_poly.pdbx_seq_one_letter_code
_entity_poly.pdbx_strand_id
1 'polypeptide(L)'
;MLREDRAAEAGTYAAAAARLPGKKKNCKKLIYFGKECTGFMKYGKRLTACTLAGLLGISVFSQPLTVYAKEWSRVGNVYQMVDGTPIHGVLARGIDLSYWNQNVDWNQVAADDVKFAMLATRFRGAEDPFFSINARGASSVGIDIGAYIYSYATSVEMAEQEADFILNVIKDYPISYPVVFDAEDANTLGTLSPSEVSAVINAFCRKIEAAGYHPMVYANEHWIKNKIDMSALNYDMWVARYGVMYTYDSPAMWQATNTGSINGINGNVDINFLYKDFSSVIPANTWRTIGGSTYYYQNYTMQKSTWINDGQGQYYMSADGTPAKGWMTFPEGRYYLDASTGKMATDWQQLDGAWYFFDPSGTMATGWRDVNGARYYMDGEGRMQTGWQDIDGARYYLDGSGRMTTGWQNPDGASYYLGTDGKMQTGWAQVNGAWYYLNNEGKMQTGWQEIEGRRYFLDASGVMKTGWQDIDGSWYYFSASGAMKTGWQNLDGVWYYLNGEGKMQTGWQNVEGRQYYMDSAGVMQTGWQNINGSWYYLDSSGAMQTGWQDIGGARYYLNDSGVMLTDWQDIGGARYYFNSSGAMVSGWQDIGGARYYFDTANGALAVNTVLELDGVKYQAGADGVCTPITAETADAAQQTEQAQQTPSQQGPGH
;
A
#
# COMPACT_ATOMS: atom_id res chain seq x y z
N MET A 1 -42.58 -10.50 7.11
CA MET A 1 -43.57 -9.45 7.48
C MET A 1 -43.36 -8.31 6.49
N LEU A 2 -44.36 -7.88 5.74
CA LEU A 2 -45.25 -6.74 6.08
C LEU A 2 -44.43 -5.49 6.46
N ARG A 3 -44.54 -4.35 5.76
CA ARG A 3 -45.44 -3.99 4.63
C ARG A 3 -44.90 -2.76 3.85
N GLU A 4 -45.65 -2.33 2.83
CA GLU A 4 -45.82 -0.98 2.22
C GLU A 4 -44.87 0.18 2.66
N ASP A 5 -44.46 1.12 1.79
CA ASP A 5 -45.38 1.96 1.01
C ASP A 5 -44.77 2.73 -0.21
N ARG A 6 -45.60 3.53 -0.91
CA ARG A 6 -45.22 4.43 -2.02
C ARG A 6 -45.52 5.92 -1.72
N ALA A 7 -44.52 6.81 -1.89
CA ALA A 7 -44.63 8.20 -2.38
C ALA A 7 -43.19 8.75 -2.58
N ALA A 8 -42.76 9.37 -3.69
CA ALA A 8 -43.31 10.42 -4.55
C ALA A 8 -43.13 11.85 -3.99
N GLU A 9 -42.18 12.61 -4.57
CA GLU A 9 -42.36 14.03 -4.91
C GLU A 9 -41.23 14.52 -5.86
N ALA A 10 -41.46 15.65 -6.54
CA ALA A 10 -40.49 16.29 -7.43
C ALA A 10 -40.48 17.81 -7.18
N GLY A 11 -39.29 18.38 -6.90
CA GLY A 11 -39.18 19.76 -6.40
C GLY A 11 -37.91 20.50 -6.84
N THR A 12 -38.01 21.22 -7.95
CA THR A 12 -37.32 22.51 -8.25
C THR A 12 -35.92 22.78 -7.66
N TYR A 13 -34.89 22.81 -8.52
CA TYR A 13 -33.70 23.63 -8.26
C TYR A 13 -33.87 25.05 -8.80
N ALA A 14 -33.74 26.05 -7.92
CA ALA A 14 -33.73 27.47 -8.27
C ALA A 14 -32.33 28.08 -8.03
N ALA A 15 -32.01 29.14 -8.80
CA ALA A 15 -30.65 29.64 -8.95
C ALA A 15 -30.06 30.34 -7.72
N ALA A 16 -28.73 30.24 -7.57
CA ALA A 16 -27.91 31.19 -6.83
C ALA A 16 -26.59 31.43 -7.60
N ALA A 17 -26.27 32.68 -7.93
CA ALA A 17 -25.04 33.04 -8.65
C ALA A 17 -24.50 34.41 -8.20
N ALA A 18 -23.39 34.40 -7.47
CA ALA A 18 -22.57 35.58 -7.14
C ALA A 18 -21.09 35.13 -7.05
N ARG A 19 -20.25 35.48 -8.03
CA ARG A 19 -19.43 36.71 -8.10
C ARG A 19 -18.28 36.77 -7.09
N LEU A 20 -17.04 36.83 -7.60
CA LEU A 20 -16.07 37.94 -7.46
C LEU A 20 -14.88 37.68 -8.45
N PRO A 21 -13.95 38.63 -8.73
CA PRO A 21 -13.52 38.82 -10.13
C PRO A 21 -12.00 38.77 -10.40
N GLY A 22 -11.66 38.13 -11.53
CA GLY A 22 -10.97 38.78 -12.67
C GLY A 22 -9.52 39.26 -12.54
N LYS A 23 -8.68 38.82 -13.49
CA LYS A 23 -7.69 39.66 -14.18
C LYS A 23 -7.57 39.22 -15.65
N LYS A 24 -7.44 40.19 -16.56
CA LYS A 24 -7.24 39.97 -18.01
C LYS A 24 -5.77 40.13 -18.36
N LYS A 25 -5.28 39.40 -19.38
CA LYS A 25 -4.67 39.98 -20.60
C LYS A 25 -4.22 38.90 -21.61
N ASN A 26 -4.75 39.03 -22.84
CA ASN A 26 -4.03 39.02 -24.14
C ASN A 26 -3.27 37.76 -24.62
N CYS A 27 -3.25 37.41 -25.92
CA CYS A 27 -4.11 37.78 -27.07
C CYS A 27 -3.78 36.87 -28.29
N LYS A 28 -4.57 37.01 -29.38
CA LYS A 28 -4.55 36.30 -30.68
C LYS A 28 -5.20 34.90 -30.63
N LYS A 29 -6.34 34.58 -31.27
CA LYS A 29 -7.09 35.05 -32.48
C LYS A 29 -6.75 34.28 -33.76
N LEU A 30 -7.51 33.22 -34.03
CA LEU A 30 -8.21 33.04 -35.31
C LEU A 30 -9.46 32.17 -35.11
N ILE A 31 -10.62 32.67 -35.54
CA ILE A 31 -11.90 31.94 -35.68
C ILE A 31 -12.54 32.50 -36.95
N TYR A 32 -13.11 31.64 -37.80
CA TYR A 32 -14.00 32.05 -38.88
C TYR A 32 -15.42 31.55 -38.61
N PHE A 33 -16.41 32.37 -38.97
CA PHE A 33 -17.82 32.13 -38.64
C PHE A 33 -18.55 31.36 -39.73
N GLY A 34 -19.41 30.42 -39.33
CA GLY A 34 -20.61 30.09 -40.10
C GLY A 34 -21.70 31.17 -39.92
N LYS A 35 -22.59 31.30 -40.90
CA LYS A 35 -23.79 32.13 -40.81
C LYS A 35 -24.98 31.44 -41.48
N GLU A 36 -26.11 31.46 -40.81
CA GLU A 36 -27.42 31.17 -41.40
C GLU A 36 -27.92 32.38 -42.23
N CYS A 37 -28.85 32.12 -43.16
CA CYS A 37 -29.77 33.11 -43.71
C CYS A 37 -31.05 32.42 -44.19
N THR A 38 -32.19 32.72 -43.56
CA THR A 38 -33.53 32.25 -43.97
C THR A 38 -34.42 33.43 -44.39
N GLY A 39 -35.32 33.22 -45.35
CA GLY A 39 -36.26 34.26 -45.78
C GLY A 39 -37.40 33.80 -46.70
N PHE A 40 -38.64 33.83 -46.17
CA PHE A 40 -39.84 34.48 -46.74
C PHE A 40 -39.89 34.74 -48.28
N MET A 41 -40.91 34.39 -49.08
CA MET A 41 -42.41 34.32 -48.99
C MET A 41 -42.93 33.50 -50.22
N LYS A 42 -44.21 33.17 -50.56
CA LYS A 42 -45.64 33.26 -50.12
C LYS A 42 -46.45 32.30 -51.07
N TYR A 43 -47.76 31.98 -51.00
CA TYR A 43 -48.94 32.24 -50.14
C TYR A 43 -50.04 31.17 -50.44
N GLY A 44 -51.21 31.21 -49.75
CA GLY A 44 -52.50 30.79 -50.35
C GLY A 44 -53.18 29.51 -49.82
N LYS A 45 -54.41 29.65 -49.30
CA LYS A 45 -55.38 28.55 -49.07
C LYS A 45 -56.57 28.70 -50.03
N ARG A 46 -57.19 27.59 -50.47
CA ARG A 46 -58.65 27.50 -50.71
C ARG A 46 -59.13 26.04 -50.83
N LEU A 47 -60.41 25.82 -50.56
CA LEU A 47 -61.11 24.53 -50.64
C LEU A 47 -61.65 24.29 -52.06
N THR A 48 -61.92 23.03 -52.40
CA THR A 48 -63.27 22.46 -52.70
C THR A 48 -63.14 21.27 -53.67
N ALA A 49 -63.94 20.22 -53.49
CA ALA A 49 -63.95 19.04 -54.36
C ALA A 49 -64.87 19.22 -55.59
N CYS A 50 -64.60 18.47 -56.67
CA CYS A 50 -65.53 18.18 -57.76
C CYS A 50 -65.24 16.78 -58.34
N THR A 51 -66.20 16.21 -59.07
CA THR A 51 -66.31 14.76 -59.30
C THR A 51 -66.25 14.31 -60.76
N LEU A 52 -65.60 13.15 -60.96
CA LEU A 52 -65.94 12.09 -61.94
C LEU A 52 -65.68 12.30 -63.45
N ALA A 53 -65.44 11.15 -64.11
CA ALA A 53 -65.50 10.84 -65.56
C ALA A 53 -64.29 11.24 -66.44
N GLY A 54 -63.79 10.27 -67.20
CA GLY A 54 -62.63 10.43 -68.10
C GLY A 54 -62.01 9.10 -68.57
N LEU A 55 -62.83 8.16 -69.06
CA LEU A 55 -62.35 6.86 -69.54
C LEU A 55 -61.78 6.96 -70.97
N LEU A 56 -60.45 6.87 -71.10
CA LEU A 56 -59.67 6.56 -72.31
C LEU A 56 -58.20 6.36 -71.85
N GLY A 57 -57.44 5.38 -72.30
CA GLY A 57 -57.69 4.42 -73.39
C GLY A 57 -56.44 4.18 -74.22
N ILE A 58 -55.29 3.96 -73.57
CA ILE A 58 -54.01 3.69 -74.26
C ILE A 58 -53.48 2.34 -73.78
N SER A 59 -53.50 1.36 -74.67
CA SER A 59 -52.87 0.06 -74.48
C SER A 59 -51.36 0.17 -74.62
N VAL A 60 -50.62 0.04 -73.51
CA VAL A 60 -49.19 -0.28 -73.53
C VAL A 60 -49.05 -1.80 -73.48
N PHE A 61 -48.18 -2.36 -74.31
CA PHE A 61 -47.97 -3.81 -74.38
C PHE A 61 -47.45 -4.36 -73.05
N SER A 62 -48.30 -5.09 -72.34
CA SER A 62 -47.86 -6.05 -71.31
C SER A 62 -47.13 -7.20 -72.01
N GLN A 63 -45.82 -7.04 -72.24
CA GLN A 63 -44.93 -8.17 -72.44
C GLN A 63 -45.17 -9.12 -71.26
N PRO A 64 -45.46 -10.42 -71.48
CA PRO A 64 -45.54 -11.35 -70.37
C PRO A 64 -44.16 -11.42 -69.71
N LEU A 65 -44.11 -11.26 -68.39
CA LEU A 65 -42.95 -11.70 -67.63
C LEU A 65 -42.69 -13.16 -67.99
N THR A 66 -41.52 -13.45 -68.54
CA THR A 66 -41.06 -14.83 -68.68
C THR A 66 -40.96 -15.41 -67.29
N VAL A 67 -41.92 -16.26 -66.93
CA VAL A 67 -41.84 -17.09 -65.72
C VAL A 67 -40.79 -18.16 -66.01
N TYR A 68 -39.52 -17.82 -65.74
CA TYR A 68 -38.42 -18.75 -65.85
C TYR A 68 -38.69 -19.96 -64.95
N ALA A 69 -38.46 -21.15 -65.48
CA ALA A 69 -38.70 -22.38 -64.75
C ALA A 69 -37.72 -22.44 -63.56
N LYS A 70 -38.25 -22.41 -62.34
CA LYS A 70 -37.43 -22.46 -61.14
C LYS A 70 -36.73 -23.83 -61.08
N GLU A 71 -35.40 -23.84 -61.20
CA GLU A 71 -34.59 -25.07 -61.37
C GLU A 71 -34.64 -26.02 -60.15
N TRP A 72 -35.20 -25.55 -59.04
CA TRP A 72 -35.50 -26.33 -57.84
C TRP A 72 -36.76 -25.78 -57.16
N SER A 73 -37.39 -26.58 -56.30
CA SER A 73 -38.50 -26.17 -55.43
C SER A 73 -38.23 -26.59 -53.98
N ARG A 74 -39.03 -26.07 -53.04
CA ARG A 74 -39.06 -26.55 -51.65
C ARG A 74 -40.45 -27.09 -51.35
N VAL A 75 -40.52 -28.36 -50.97
CA VAL A 75 -41.75 -29.07 -50.63
C VAL A 75 -41.67 -29.47 -49.16
N GLY A 76 -42.38 -28.73 -48.31
CA GLY A 76 -42.25 -28.86 -46.84
C GLY A 76 -40.83 -28.48 -46.38
N ASN A 77 -40.09 -29.47 -45.89
CA ASN A 77 -38.70 -29.30 -45.42
C ASN A 77 -37.65 -29.94 -46.34
N VAL A 78 -38.03 -30.30 -47.57
CA VAL A 78 -37.14 -30.93 -48.56
C VAL A 78 -37.02 -30.04 -49.78
N TYR A 79 -35.80 -29.75 -50.22
CA TYR A 79 -35.55 -29.14 -51.52
C TYR A 79 -35.56 -30.23 -52.61
N GLN A 80 -36.09 -29.93 -53.79
CA GLN A 80 -36.24 -30.88 -54.89
C GLN A 80 -35.86 -30.23 -56.22
N MET A 81 -35.27 -30.99 -57.14
CA MET A 81 -35.03 -30.57 -58.53
C MET A 81 -36.35 -30.47 -59.31
N VAL A 82 -36.33 -29.90 -60.53
CA VAL A 82 -37.52 -29.77 -61.40
C VAL A 82 -38.21 -31.12 -61.69
N ASP A 83 -37.44 -32.20 -61.76
CA ASP A 83 -37.94 -33.57 -61.98
C ASP A 83 -38.51 -34.24 -60.70
N GLY A 84 -38.48 -33.54 -59.57
CA GLY A 84 -38.91 -34.03 -58.26
C GLY A 84 -37.82 -34.74 -57.44
N THR A 85 -36.60 -34.90 -57.97
CA THR A 85 -35.49 -35.56 -57.27
C THR A 85 -35.13 -34.81 -55.98
N PRO A 86 -35.20 -35.44 -54.79
CA PRO A 86 -34.86 -34.78 -53.53
C PRO A 86 -33.39 -34.42 -53.42
N ILE A 87 -33.12 -33.21 -52.94
CA ILE A 87 -31.79 -32.73 -52.55
C ILE A 87 -31.62 -33.03 -51.06
N HIS A 88 -30.99 -34.17 -50.76
CA HIS A 88 -30.76 -34.63 -49.39
C HIS A 88 -29.55 -33.95 -48.74
N GLY A 89 -29.53 -33.86 -47.40
CA GLY A 89 -28.39 -33.38 -46.62
C GLY A 89 -28.24 -31.85 -46.53
N VAL A 90 -29.08 -31.06 -47.21
CA VAL A 90 -29.03 -29.59 -47.16
C VAL A 90 -29.27 -29.08 -45.74
N LEU A 91 -28.26 -28.42 -45.17
CA LEU A 91 -28.32 -27.75 -43.87
C LEU A 91 -28.97 -26.36 -43.98
N ALA A 92 -28.62 -25.62 -45.04
CA ALA A 92 -29.07 -24.25 -45.27
C ALA A 92 -29.16 -23.95 -46.77
N ARG A 93 -30.07 -23.02 -47.13
CA ARG A 93 -30.08 -22.34 -48.42
C ARG A 93 -29.42 -20.98 -48.28
N GLY A 94 -28.59 -20.63 -49.25
CA GLY A 94 -27.97 -19.33 -49.35
C GLY A 94 -27.98 -18.80 -50.77
N ILE A 95 -27.33 -17.66 -50.93
CA ILE A 95 -27.13 -16.96 -52.20
C ILE A 95 -25.67 -16.54 -52.32
N ASP A 96 -25.24 -16.19 -53.52
CA ASP A 96 -24.05 -15.37 -53.72
C ASP A 96 -24.37 -14.12 -54.54
N LEU A 97 -23.61 -13.05 -54.29
CA LEU A 97 -23.89 -11.71 -54.81
C LEU A 97 -22.61 -10.98 -55.21
N SER A 98 -22.70 -10.28 -56.34
CA SER A 98 -21.65 -9.41 -56.87
C SER A 98 -22.24 -8.08 -57.34
N TYR A 99 -21.41 -7.24 -57.96
CA TYR A 99 -21.76 -5.97 -58.63
C TYR A 99 -23.06 -6.00 -59.45
N TRP A 100 -23.45 -7.16 -60.00
CA TRP A 100 -24.67 -7.32 -60.78
C TRP A 100 -25.95 -7.31 -59.94
N ASN A 101 -25.88 -7.66 -58.65
CA ASN A 101 -27.04 -7.84 -57.77
C ASN A 101 -27.26 -6.59 -56.90
N GLN A 102 -27.91 -5.58 -57.48
CA GLN A 102 -28.04 -4.24 -56.90
C GLN A 102 -29.39 -4.01 -56.21
N ASN A 103 -29.41 -3.11 -55.21
CA ASN A 103 -30.61 -2.68 -54.48
C ASN A 103 -31.40 -3.82 -53.81
N VAL A 104 -30.72 -4.64 -53.00
CA VAL A 104 -31.30 -5.79 -52.30
C VAL A 104 -32.13 -5.37 -51.07
N ASP A 105 -33.40 -5.80 -51.00
CA ASP A 105 -34.19 -5.74 -49.75
C ASP A 105 -33.97 -7.00 -48.93
N TRP A 106 -33.01 -6.90 -48.01
CA TRP A 106 -32.59 -7.98 -47.13
C TRP A 106 -33.70 -8.54 -46.22
N ASN A 107 -34.77 -7.78 -45.94
CA ASN A 107 -35.90 -8.30 -45.16
C ASN A 107 -36.69 -9.33 -45.96
N GLN A 108 -36.90 -9.07 -47.25
CA GLN A 108 -37.56 -10.01 -48.16
C GLN A 108 -36.67 -11.23 -48.43
N VAL A 109 -35.35 -11.04 -48.54
CA VAL A 109 -34.38 -12.14 -48.69
C VAL A 109 -34.39 -13.09 -47.47
N ALA A 110 -34.41 -12.54 -46.25
CA ALA A 110 -34.48 -13.33 -45.02
C ALA A 110 -35.83 -14.04 -44.83
N ALA A 111 -36.93 -13.41 -45.26
CA ALA A 111 -38.27 -14.01 -45.28
C ALA A 111 -38.37 -15.14 -46.33
N ASP A 112 -37.73 -14.99 -47.48
CA ASP A 112 -37.56 -16.04 -48.50
C ASP A 112 -36.35 -16.94 -48.18
N ASP A 113 -36.30 -17.43 -46.93
CA ASP A 113 -35.61 -18.67 -46.56
C ASP A 113 -34.09 -18.74 -46.88
N VAL A 114 -33.45 -17.60 -47.18
CA VAL A 114 -32.00 -17.45 -47.23
C VAL A 114 -31.46 -17.42 -45.80
N LYS A 115 -30.31 -18.08 -45.57
CA LYS A 115 -29.64 -18.16 -44.26
C LYS A 115 -28.20 -17.65 -44.30
N PHE A 116 -27.53 -17.78 -45.45
CA PHE A 116 -26.20 -17.21 -45.68
C PHE A 116 -26.10 -16.50 -47.03
N ALA A 117 -25.16 -15.56 -47.16
CA ALA A 117 -24.79 -14.90 -48.41
C ALA A 117 -23.27 -14.91 -48.59
N MET A 118 -22.78 -15.36 -49.75
CA MET A 118 -21.38 -15.25 -50.14
C MET A 118 -21.19 -13.98 -50.98
N LEU A 119 -20.36 -13.04 -50.53
CA LEU A 119 -20.30 -11.70 -51.12
C LEU A 119 -19.00 -11.47 -51.89
N ALA A 120 -19.10 -11.05 -53.14
CA ALA A 120 -17.94 -10.72 -53.96
C ALA A 120 -17.22 -9.50 -53.37
N THR A 121 -15.91 -9.59 -53.20
CA THR A 121 -15.09 -8.48 -52.68
C THR A 121 -14.42 -7.67 -53.76
N ARG A 122 -14.41 -8.15 -55.02
CA ARG A 122 -13.69 -7.53 -56.13
C ARG A 122 -14.53 -7.48 -57.40
N PHE A 123 -14.59 -6.31 -58.04
CA PHE A 123 -15.10 -6.15 -59.39
C PHE A 123 -14.06 -5.41 -60.26
N ARG A 124 -13.67 -6.01 -61.38
CA ARG A 124 -12.73 -5.43 -62.38
C ARG A 124 -11.42 -4.87 -61.79
N GLY A 125 -10.88 -5.53 -60.76
CA GLY A 125 -9.62 -5.17 -60.12
C GLY A 125 -9.71 -4.14 -58.99
N ALA A 126 -10.90 -3.67 -58.64
CA ALA A 126 -11.16 -2.80 -57.48
C ALA A 126 -12.14 -3.46 -56.50
N GLU A 127 -12.31 -2.89 -55.30
CA GLU A 127 -13.35 -3.32 -54.34
C GLU A 127 -14.74 -3.31 -55.00
N ASP A 128 -15.54 -4.34 -54.75
CA ASP A 128 -16.93 -4.34 -55.21
C ASP A 128 -17.73 -3.27 -54.45
N PRO A 129 -18.27 -2.24 -55.13
CA PRO A 129 -18.93 -1.12 -54.46
C PRO A 129 -20.20 -1.53 -53.69
N PHE A 130 -20.74 -2.73 -53.92
CA PHE A 130 -21.89 -3.26 -53.20
C PHE A 130 -21.50 -4.19 -52.03
N PHE A 131 -20.24 -4.61 -51.88
CA PHE A 131 -19.80 -5.49 -50.78
C PHE A 131 -20.18 -4.90 -49.41
N SER A 132 -19.77 -3.66 -49.14
CA SER A 132 -20.04 -2.98 -47.86
C SER A 132 -21.52 -2.69 -47.59
N ILE A 133 -22.36 -2.66 -48.64
CA ILE A 133 -23.81 -2.47 -48.56
C ILE A 133 -24.48 -3.81 -48.24
N ASN A 134 -24.14 -4.85 -49.00
CA ASN A 134 -24.69 -6.20 -48.86
C ASN A 134 -24.27 -6.86 -47.54
N ALA A 135 -23.02 -6.71 -47.12
CA ALA A 135 -22.52 -7.24 -45.85
C ALA A 135 -23.29 -6.67 -44.65
N ARG A 136 -23.50 -5.34 -44.62
CA ARG A 136 -24.31 -4.69 -43.56
C ARG A 136 -25.78 -5.09 -43.64
N GLY A 137 -26.34 -5.12 -44.85
CA GLY A 137 -27.72 -5.52 -45.11
C GLY A 137 -28.04 -6.92 -44.58
N ALA A 138 -27.32 -7.93 -45.06
CA ALA A 138 -27.43 -9.32 -44.61
C ALA A 138 -27.29 -9.47 -43.10
N SER A 139 -26.22 -8.89 -42.53
CA SER A 139 -25.95 -8.96 -41.08
C SER A 139 -27.08 -8.36 -40.25
N SER A 140 -27.69 -7.26 -40.71
CA SER A 140 -28.77 -6.56 -39.99
C SER A 140 -30.09 -7.34 -39.91
N VAL A 141 -30.26 -8.37 -40.74
CA VAL A 141 -31.43 -9.27 -40.72
C VAL A 141 -31.09 -10.67 -40.19
N GLY A 142 -29.86 -10.89 -39.72
CA GLY A 142 -29.41 -12.19 -39.22
C GLY A 142 -29.15 -13.24 -40.31
N ILE A 143 -28.77 -12.80 -41.52
CA ILE A 143 -28.18 -13.68 -42.54
C ILE A 143 -26.67 -13.70 -42.32
N ASP A 144 -26.11 -14.91 -42.22
CA ASP A 144 -24.67 -15.14 -42.12
C ASP A 144 -23.94 -14.68 -43.39
N ILE A 145 -22.71 -14.19 -43.26
CA ILE A 145 -21.93 -13.72 -44.42
C ILE A 145 -20.57 -14.41 -44.55
N GLY A 146 -20.31 -14.87 -45.77
CA GLY A 146 -18.99 -15.25 -46.26
C GLY A 146 -18.55 -14.30 -47.36
N ALA A 147 -17.33 -14.45 -47.84
CA ALA A 147 -16.75 -13.54 -48.83
C ALA A 147 -15.99 -14.32 -49.91
N TYR A 148 -15.98 -13.85 -51.15
CA TYR A 148 -15.22 -14.48 -52.23
C TYR A 148 -14.46 -13.49 -53.10
N ILE A 149 -13.46 -14.01 -53.81
CA ILE A 149 -12.70 -13.28 -54.82
C ILE A 149 -12.50 -14.16 -56.06
N TYR A 150 -13.21 -13.80 -57.13
CA TYR A 150 -12.94 -14.27 -58.49
C TYR A 150 -11.48 -13.93 -58.82
N SER A 151 -10.62 -14.94 -58.95
CA SER A 151 -9.16 -14.75 -59.03
C SER A 151 -8.67 -14.36 -60.42
N TYR A 152 -7.57 -13.61 -60.46
CA TYR A 152 -6.77 -13.33 -61.66
C TYR A 152 -5.29 -13.70 -61.45
N ALA A 153 -4.96 -14.40 -60.35
CA ALA A 153 -3.60 -14.70 -59.94
C ALA A 153 -2.92 -15.72 -60.87
N THR A 154 -1.88 -15.29 -61.59
CA THR A 154 -1.02 -16.17 -62.39
C THR A 154 0.26 -16.60 -61.64
N SER A 155 0.41 -16.24 -60.37
CA SER A 155 1.54 -16.63 -59.52
C SER A 155 1.15 -16.72 -58.05
N VAL A 156 1.98 -17.42 -57.26
CA VAL A 156 1.90 -17.49 -55.79
C VAL A 156 1.88 -16.09 -55.16
N GLU A 157 2.73 -15.19 -55.63
CA GLU A 157 2.80 -13.81 -55.12
C GLU A 157 1.51 -13.03 -55.40
N MET A 158 0.90 -13.18 -56.59
CA MET A 158 -0.39 -12.57 -56.89
C MET A 158 -1.52 -13.15 -56.03
N ALA A 159 -1.50 -14.45 -55.75
CA ALA A 159 -2.47 -15.09 -54.86
C ALA A 159 -2.36 -14.57 -53.42
N GLU A 160 -1.13 -14.33 -52.95
CA GLU A 160 -0.87 -13.73 -51.64
C GLU A 160 -1.27 -12.24 -51.59
N GLN A 161 -1.16 -11.50 -52.69
CA GLN A 161 -1.67 -10.13 -52.82
C GLN A 161 -3.20 -10.10 -52.87
N GLU A 162 -3.84 -11.07 -53.52
CA GLU A 162 -5.31 -11.23 -53.53
C GLU A 162 -5.85 -11.60 -52.14
N ALA A 163 -5.10 -12.40 -51.36
CA ALA A 163 -5.41 -12.67 -49.96
C ALA A 163 -5.31 -11.41 -49.08
N ASP A 164 -4.25 -10.60 -49.22
CA ASP A 164 -4.15 -9.31 -48.51
C ASP A 164 -5.27 -8.34 -48.89
N PHE A 165 -5.68 -8.33 -50.16
CA PHE A 165 -6.80 -7.52 -50.65
C PHE A 165 -8.12 -7.92 -49.96
N ILE A 166 -8.51 -9.19 -50.04
CA ILE A 166 -9.79 -9.65 -49.47
C ILE A 166 -9.80 -9.49 -47.94
N LEU A 167 -8.71 -9.82 -47.25
CA LEU A 167 -8.60 -9.64 -45.80
C LEU A 167 -8.74 -8.16 -45.37
N ASN A 168 -8.28 -7.21 -46.20
CA ASN A 168 -8.47 -5.78 -45.93
C ASN A 168 -9.91 -5.29 -46.18
N VAL A 169 -10.62 -5.86 -47.16
CA VAL A 169 -12.02 -5.53 -47.44
C VAL A 169 -12.96 -6.09 -46.37
N ILE A 170 -12.74 -7.33 -45.91
CA ILE A 170 -13.72 -8.05 -45.06
C ILE A 170 -13.60 -7.79 -43.55
N LYS A 171 -12.46 -7.29 -43.06
CA LYS A 171 -12.15 -7.22 -41.61
C LYS A 171 -13.16 -6.44 -40.76
N ASP A 172 -13.80 -5.42 -41.32
CA ASP A 172 -14.76 -4.57 -40.61
C ASP A 172 -16.21 -5.12 -40.61
N TYR A 173 -16.41 -6.38 -41.01
CA TYR A 173 -17.72 -7.02 -41.20
C TYR A 173 -17.78 -8.39 -40.50
N PRO A 174 -18.97 -8.85 -40.07
CA PRO A 174 -19.12 -10.07 -39.26
C PRO A 174 -19.07 -11.35 -40.11
N ILE A 175 -17.88 -11.69 -40.61
CA ILE A 175 -17.65 -12.89 -41.42
C ILE A 175 -17.76 -14.16 -40.56
N SER A 176 -18.93 -14.80 -40.67
CA SER A 176 -19.27 -16.07 -40.00
C SER A 176 -19.15 -17.29 -40.92
N TYR A 177 -19.02 -17.10 -42.24
CA TYR A 177 -18.84 -18.16 -43.25
C TYR A 177 -17.47 -18.07 -43.93
N PRO A 178 -17.06 -19.06 -44.75
CA PRO A 178 -15.71 -19.11 -45.32
C PRO A 178 -15.31 -17.92 -46.19
N VAL A 179 -14.01 -17.75 -46.36
CA VAL A 179 -13.41 -16.82 -47.33
C VAL A 179 -12.89 -17.62 -48.52
N VAL A 180 -13.44 -17.35 -49.70
CA VAL A 180 -13.39 -18.25 -50.84
C VAL A 180 -12.45 -17.75 -51.93
N PHE A 181 -11.59 -18.65 -52.39
CA PHE A 181 -10.87 -18.49 -53.65
C PHE A 181 -11.71 -19.04 -54.81
N ASP A 182 -12.12 -18.18 -55.74
CA ASP A 182 -12.90 -18.56 -56.91
C ASP A 182 -11.96 -18.75 -58.12
N ALA A 183 -11.92 -19.99 -58.62
CA ALA A 183 -10.95 -20.50 -59.57
C ALA A 183 -11.60 -20.93 -60.90
N GLU A 184 -12.10 -19.97 -61.68
CA GLU A 184 -12.69 -20.24 -63.01
C GLU A 184 -12.19 -19.39 -64.19
N ASP A 185 -11.30 -18.40 -63.99
CA ASP A 185 -10.86 -17.51 -65.08
C ASP A 185 -9.96 -18.22 -66.12
N ALA A 186 -10.52 -18.40 -67.31
CA ALA A 186 -9.84 -19.11 -68.41
C ALA A 186 -8.66 -18.35 -69.02
N ASN A 187 -8.54 -17.04 -68.81
CA ASN A 187 -7.56 -16.16 -69.46
C ASN A 187 -6.30 -15.93 -68.61
N THR A 188 -6.38 -16.17 -67.30
CA THR A 188 -5.31 -16.01 -66.33
C THR A 188 -4.95 -17.37 -65.72
N LEU A 189 -5.64 -17.84 -64.68
CA LEU A 189 -5.43 -19.15 -64.06
C LEU A 189 -5.53 -20.28 -65.09
N GLY A 190 -6.45 -20.18 -66.05
CA GLY A 190 -6.69 -21.19 -67.08
C GLY A 190 -5.53 -21.38 -68.07
N THR A 191 -4.53 -20.50 -68.05
CA THR A 191 -3.30 -20.64 -68.85
C THR A 191 -2.22 -21.49 -68.17
N LEU A 192 -2.33 -21.68 -66.85
CA LEU A 192 -1.38 -22.44 -66.03
C LEU A 192 -1.59 -23.96 -66.13
N SER A 193 -0.60 -24.74 -65.70
CA SER A 193 -0.74 -26.18 -65.45
C SER A 193 -1.54 -26.46 -64.16
N PRO A 194 -2.19 -27.65 -64.00
CA PRO A 194 -2.98 -27.95 -62.81
C PRO A 194 -2.22 -27.89 -61.47
N SER A 195 -0.91 -28.15 -61.50
CA SER A 195 0.02 -28.01 -60.37
C SER A 195 0.36 -26.55 -60.02
N GLU A 196 0.38 -25.66 -61.02
CA GLU A 196 0.56 -24.22 -60.78
C GLU A 196 -0.74 -23.58 -60.28
N VAL A 197 -1.90 -24.00 -60.80
CA VAL A 197 -3.22 -23.60 -60.28
C VAL A 197 -3.39 -24.04 -58.83
N SER A 198 -3.05 -25.29 -58.47
CA SER A 198 -3.14 -25.74 -57.08
C SER A 198 -2.12 -25.03 -56.17
N ALA A 199 -0.93 -24.66 -56.66
CA ALA A 199 0.02 -23.84 -55.92
C ALA A 199 -0.50 -22.42 -55.64
N VAL A 200 -1.16 -21.80 -56.62
CA VAL A 200 -1.86 -20.50 -56.51
C VAL A 200 -2.97 -20.59 -55.45
N ILE A 201 -3.87 -21.57 -55.55
CA ILE A 201 -4.95 -21.81 -54.58
C ILE A 201 -4.38 -22.01 -53.16
N ASN A 202 -3.35 -22.87 -53.03
CA ASN A 202 -2.69 -23.13 -51.75
C ASN A 202 -2.02 -21.89 -51.15
N ALA A 203 -1.51 -20.97 -51.96
CA ALA A 203 -0.90 -19.73 -51.48
C ALA A 203 -1.93 -18.77 -50.86
N PHE A 204 -3.06 -18.57 -51.55
CA PHE A 204 -4.18 -17.80 -51.01
C PHE A 204 -4.73 -18.43 -49.72
N CYS A 205 -5.09 -19.72 -49.77
CA CYS A 205 -5.81 -20.38 -48.67
C CYS A 205 -4.98 -20.41 -47.37
N ARG A 206 -3.68 -20.74 -47.43
CA ARG A 206 -2.78 -20.69 -46.26
C ARG A 206 -2.69 -19.30 -45.63
N LYS A 207 -2.83 -18.24 -46.43
CA LYS A 207 -2.77 -16.85 -45.94
C LYS A 207 -4.11 -16.41 -45.30
N ILE A 208 -5.23 -16.94 -45.78
CA ILE A 208 -6.54 -16.84 -45.12
C ILE A 208 -6.54 -17.59 -43.77
N GLU A 209 -5.99 -18.82 -43.72
CA GLU A 209 -5.83 -19.59 -42.48
C GLU A 209 -4.93 -18.88 -41.46
N ALA A 210 -3.77 -18.40 -41.90
CA ALA A 210 -2.83 -17.65 -41.05
C ALA A 210 -3.43 -16.35 -40.50
N ALA A 211 -4.43 -15.77 -41.18
CA ALA A 211 -5.18 -14.61 -40.70
C ALA A 211 -6.31 -14.97 -39.71
N GLY A 212 -6.61 -16.25 -39.48
CA GLY A 212 -7.70 -16.70 -38.60
C GLY A 212 -9.07 -16.74 -39.28
N TYR A 213 -9.11 -16.96 -40.60
CA TYR A 213 -10.34 -17.21 -41.37
C TYR A 213 -10.31 -18.64 -41.93
N HIS A 214 -11.48 -19.24 -42.17
CA HIS A 214 -11.58 -20.56 -42.81
C HIS A 214 -11.59 -20.41 -44.34
N PRO A 215 -10.65 -21.02 -45.07
CA PRO A 215 -10.64 -20.98 -46.53
C PRO A 215 -11.65 -21.97 -47.13
N MET A 216 -12.11 -21.67 -48.34
CA MET A 216 -12.85 -22.61 -49.19
C MET A 216 -12.48 -22.33 -50.65
N VAL A 217 -12.62 -23.31 -51.54
CA VAL A 217 -12.32 -23.14 -52.97
C VAL A 217 -13.59 -23.31 -53.77
N TYR A 218 -13.93 -22.31 -54.60
CA TYR A 218 -15.02 -22.40 -55.57
C TYR A 218 -14.49 -22.79 -56.95
N ALA A 219 -15.14 -23.77 -57.58
CA ALA A 219 -14.89 -24.14 -58.97
C ALA A 219 -16.05 -24.97 -59.55
N ASN A 220 -16.27 -24.89 -60.86
CA ASN A 220 -17.12 -25.83 -61.58
C ASN A 220 -16.40 -27.18 -61.81
N GLU A 221 -17.16 -28.27 -62.02
CA GLU A 221 -16.60 -29.63 -62.12
C GLU A 221 -15.61 -29.82 -63.28
N HIS A 222 -15.70 -29.04 -64.36
CA HIS A 222 -14.69 -29.07 -65.42
C HIS A 222 -13.33 -28.58 -64.91
N TRP A 223 -13.32 -27.51 -64.11
CA TRP A 223 -12.09 -27.00 -63.49
C TRP A 223 -11.52 -27.99 -62.48
N ILE A 224 -12.35 -28.49 -61.57
CA ILE A 224 -11.98 -29.49 -60.55
C ILE A 224 -11.34 -30.73 -61.20
N LYS A 225 -11.86 -31.19 -62.34
CA LYS A 225 -11.37 -32.40 -63.02
C LYS A 225 -10.16 -32.18 -63.93
N ASN A 226 -10.02 -31.01 -64.56
CA ASN A 226 -9.08 -30.81 -65.68
C ASN A 226 -8.12 -29.63 -65.52
N LYS A 227 -8.30 -28.77 -64.50
CA LYS A 227 -7.51 -27.54 -64.29
C LYS A 227 -6.91 -27.39 -62.90
N ILE A 228 -7.31 -28.21 -61.93
CA ILE A 228 -6.81 -28.16 -60.55
C ILE A 228 -6.20 -29.52 -60.22
N ASP A 229 -4.96 -29.55 -59.70
CA ASP A 229 -4.44 -30.75 -59.05
C ASP A 229 -5.09 -30.91 -57.67
N MET A 230 -6.23 -31.61 -57.65
CA MET A 230 -6.97 -31.91 -56.43
C MET A 230 -6.20 -32.81 -55.44
N SER A 231 -5.12 -33.48 -55.85
CA SER A 231 -4.28 -34.25 -54.93
C SER A 231 -3.35 -33.37 -54.08
N ALA A 232 -3.17 -32.11 -54.49
CA ALA A 232 -2.39 -31.09 -53.80
C ALA A 232 -3.25 -30.11 -52.97
N LEU A 233 -4.57 -30.29 -52.89
CA LEU A 233 -5.48 -29.45 -52.10
C LEU A 233 -6.07 -30.22 -50.90
N ASN A 234 -6.24 -29.53 -49.77
CA ASN A 234 -6.90 -30.05 -48.57
C ASN A 234 -7.86 -29.00 -48.00
N TYR A 235 -8.77 -28.52 -48.84
CA TYR A 235 -9.75 -27.48 -48.50
C TYR A 235 -11.17 -27.93 -48.84
N ASP A 236 -12.14 -27.28 -48.19
CA ASP A 236 -13.54 -27.44 -48.53
C ASP A 236 -13.82 -26.93 -49.95
N MET A 237 -14.70 -27.62 -50.66
CA MET A 237 -15.11 -27.27 -52.02
C MET A 237 -16.53 -26.70 -52.06
N TRP A 238 -16.66 -25.55 -52.71
CA TRP A 238 -17.92 -25.00 -53.21
C TRP A 238 -18.01 -25.31 -54.70
N VAL A 239 -18.88 -26.26 -55.06
CA VAL A 239 -18.92 -26.79 -56.43
C VAL A 239 -20.01 -26.10 -57.23
N ALA A 240 -19.70 -25.60 -58.44
CA ALA A 240 -20.69 -25.05 -59.35
C ALA A 240 -21.18 -26.12 -60.35
N ARG A 241 -22.50 -26.37 -60.39
CA ARG A 241 -23.15 -27.17 -61.43
C ARG A 241 -24.64 -26.88 -61.51
N TYR A 242 -25.08 -26.30 -62.62
CA TYR A 242 -26.46 -25.79 -62.75
C TYR A 242 -27.45 -26.82 -63.29
N GLY A 243 -28.69 -26.78 -62.82
CA GLY A 243 -29.83 -27.55 -63.32
C GLY A 243 -29.78 -29.07 -63.11
N VAL A 244 -28.67 -29.64 -62.66
CA VAL A 244 -28.46 -31.08 -62.42
C VAL A 244 -27.55 -31.30 -61.20
N MET A 245 -27.76 -32.42 -60.48
CA MET A 245 -26.96 -32.78 -59.31
C MET A 245 -25.46 -32.85 -59.63
N TYR A 246 -24.63 -32.40 -58.70
CA TYR A 246 -23.19 -32.59 -58.72
C TYR A 246 -22.80 -34.08 -58.69
N THR A 247 -21.59 -34.37 -59.16
CA THR A 247 -20.92 -35.69 -59.09
C THR A 247 -19.60 -35.65 -58.32
N TYR A 248 -19.16 -34.47 -57.88
CA TYR A 248 -18.10 -34.32 -56.89
C TYR A 248 -18.44 -35.05 -55.58
N ASP A 249 -17.46 -35.69 -54.94
CA ASP A 249 -17.68 -36.36 -53.66
C ASP A 249 -17.75 -35.33 -52.52
N SER A 250 -18.87 -35.32 -51.80
CA SER A 250 -19.04 -34.59 -50.54
C SER A 250 -18.63 -33.10 -50.58
N PRO A 251 -19.20 -32.27 -51.48
CA PRO A 251 -18.95 -30.83 -51.48
C PRO A 251 -19.46 -30.18 -50.19
N ALA A 252 -18.77 -29.16 -49.70
CA ALA A 252 -19.22 -28.40 -48.53
C ALA A 252 -20.39 -27.45 -48.87
N MET A 253 -20.40 -26.94 -50.11
CA MET A 253 -21.45 -26.09 -50.67
C MET A 253 -21.62 -26.40 -52.17
N TRP A 254 -22.83 -26.24 -52.70
CA TRP A 254 -23.13 -26.42 -54.13
C TRP A 254 -23.94 -25.24 -54.68
N GLN A 255 -23.44 -24.61 -55.74
CA GLN A 255 -24.17 -23.62 -56.52
C GLN A 255 -25.02 -24.35 -57.57
N ALA A 256 -26.32 -24.40 -57.32
CA ALA A 256 -27.28 -25.26 -58.02
C ALA A 256 -27.92 -24.59 -59.24
N THR A 257 -27.88 -23.26 -59.32
CA THR A 257 -28.37 -22.46 -60.45
C THR A 257 -27.84 -21.04 -60.39
N ASN A 258 -27.63 -20.42 -61.56
CA ASN A 258 -27.40 -18.97 -61.74
C ASN A 258 -28.60 -18.23 -62.37
N THR A 259 -29.79 -18.85 -62.32
CA THR A 259 -31.06 -18.28 -62.78
C THR A 259 -32.14 -18.28 -61.69
N GLY A 260 -31.71 -18.37 -60.43
CA GLY A 260 -32.60 -18.33 -59.28
C GLY A 260 -33.33 -16.99 -59.13
N SER A 261 -34.43 -17.02 -58.40
CA SER A 261 -35.23 -15.85 -58.04
C SER A 261 -35.54 -15.91 -56.55
N ILE A 262 -35.31 -14.78 -55.87
CA ILE A 262 -35.47 -14.58 -54.42
C ILE A 262 -36.18 -13.24 -54.21
N ASN A 263 -37.17 -13.22 -53.32
CA ASN A 263 -37.89 -11.98 -53.00
C ASN A 263 -36.91 -10.93 -52.43
N GLY A 264 -37.02 -9.68 -52.90
CA GLY A 264 -36.09 -8.60 -52.54
C GLY A 264 -34.86 -8.45 -53.44
N ILE A 265 -34.65 -9.33 -54.43
CA ILE A 265 -33.57 -9.20 -55.42
C ILE A 265 -34.19 -9.03 -56.82
N ASN A 266 -33.65 -8.09 -57.61
CA ASN A 266 -34.11 -7.82 -58.96
C ASN A 266 -33.29 -8.61 -59.99
N GLY A 267 -33.95 -9.45 -60.79
CA GLY A 267 -33.31 -10.30 -61.79
C GLY A 267 -32.86 -11.65 -61.23
N ASN A 268 -31.84 -12.24 -61.86
CA ASN A 268 -31.29 -13.52 -61.46
C ASN A 268 -30.42 -13.38 -60.19
N VAL A 269 -30.40 -14.43 -59.39
CA VAL A 269 -29.45 -14.62 -58.29
C VAL A 269 -29.04 -16.08 -58.20
N ASP A 270 -27.79 -16.30 -57.84
CA ASP A 270 -27.18 -17.62 -57.79
C ASP A 270 -27.55 -18.29 -56.45
N ILE A 271 -27.98 -19.55 -56.50
CA ILE A 271 -28.55 -20.26 -55.35
C ILE A 271 -27.62 -21.35 -54.86
N ASN A 272 -27.31 -21.29 -53.57
CA ASN A 272 -26.39 -22.20 -52.91
C ASN A 272 -27.09 -23.10 -51.89
N PHE A 273 -26.69 -24.36 -51.86
CA PHE A 273 -27.05 -25.32 -50.82
C PHE A 273 -25.81 -25.69 -50.01
N LEU A 274 -25.90 -25.56 -48.69
CA LEU A 274 -24.85 -25.89 -47.74
C LEU A 274 -25.00 -27.34 -47.24
N TYR A 275 -23.90 -28.08 -47.20
CA TYR A 275 -23.84 -29.46 -46.70
C TYR A 275 -22.91 -29.64 -45.48
N LYS A 276 -22.01 -28.68 -45.24
CA LYS A 276 -21.09 -28.69 -44.09
C LYS A 276 -21.44 -27.59 -43.09
N ASP A 277 -21.47 -27.93 -41.81
CA ASP A 277 -21.55 -26.95 -40.72
C ASP A 277 -20.16 -26.39 -40.43
N PHE A 278 -20.01 -25.06 -40.54
CA PHE A 278 -18.77 -24.34 -40.29
C PHE A 278 -18.64 -23.79 -38.86
N SER A 279 -19.68 -23.87 -38.03
CA SER A 279 -19.72 -23.28 -36.67
C SER A 279 -18.63 -23.80 -35.72
N SER A 280 -18.13 -25.01 -35.96
CA SER A 280 -17.04 -25.63 -35.18
C SER A 280 -15.64 -25.22 -35.62
N VAL A 281 -15.48 -24.61 -36.81
CA VAL A 281 -14.19 -24.20 -37.39
C VAL A 281 -14.07 -22.69 -37.62
N ILE A 282 -15.18 -21.95 -37.63
CA ILE A 282 -15.20 -20.48 -37.65
C ILE A 282 -15.67 -19.98 -36.26
N PRO A 283 -14.75 -19.77 -35.29
CA PRO A 283 -15.13 -19.35 -33.95
C PRO A 283 -15.73 -17.94 -33.92
N ALA A 284 -16.88 -17.80 -33.26
CA ALA A 284 -17.56 -16.53 -33.04
C ALA A 284 -16.73 -15.50 -32.25
N ASN A 285 -15.91 -15.98 -31.31
CA ASN A 285 -15.02 -15.15 -30.50
C ASN A 285 -13.58 -15.60 -30.75
N THR A 286 -12.74 -14.72 -31.33
CA THR A 286 -11.34 -15.06 -31.63
C THR A 286 -10.48 -13.82 -31.87
N TRP A 287 -9.18 -13.96 -31.62
CA TRP A 287 -8.16 -13.07 -32.20
C TRP A 287 -7.94 -13.43 -33.69
N ARG A 288 -7.65 -12.44 -34.53
CA ARG A 288 -7.26 -12.59 -35.95
C ARG A 288 -6.14 -11.61 -36.30
N THR A 289 -5.22 -11.98 -37.18
CA THR A 289 -4.05 -11.15 -37.55
C THR A 289 -4.09 -10.80 -39.03
N ILE A 290 -4.25 -9.52 -39.35
CA ILE A 290 -4.48 -9.00 -40.70
C ILE A 290 -3.50 -7.86 -40.96
N GLY A 291 -2.72 -7.94 -42.04
CA GLY A 291 -1.73 -6.92 -42.38
C GLY A 291 -0.66 -6.69 -41.30
N GLY A 292 -0.35 -7.71 -40.50
CA GLY A 292 0.57 -7.62 -39.35
C GLY A 292 -0.02 -7.05 -38.06
N SER A 293 -1.28 -6.61 -38.08
CA SER A 293 -2.01 -6.12 -36.90
C SER A 293 -2.98 -7.19 -36.37
N THR A 294 -3.06 -7.34 -35.05
CA THR A 294 -3.95 -8.30 -34.40
C THR A 294 -5.19 -7.60 -33.83
N TYR A 295 -6.36 -8.22 -34.04
CA TYR A 295 -7.68 -7.67 -33.73
C TYR A 295 -8.52 -8.72 -32.98
N TYR A 296 -9.32 -8.30 -32.00
CA TYR A 296 -10.27 -9.20 -31.33
C TYR A 296 -11.66 -9.09 -31.96
N TYR A 297 -12.27 -10.24 -32.23
CA TYR A 297 -13.63 -10.38 -32.74
C TYR A 297 -14.49 -11.05 -31.69
N GLN A 298 -15.69 -10.53 -31.47
CA GLN A 298 -16.70 -11.10 -30.59
C GLN A 298 -18.03 -11.17 -31.34
N ASN A 299 -18.68 -12.34 -31.35
CA ASN A 299 -19.82 -12.65 -32.22
C ASN A 299 -19.55 -12.20 -33.68
N TYR A 300 -18.41 -12.65 -34.21
CA TYR A 300 -17.84 -12.30 -35.52
C TYR A 300 -17.53 -10.82 -35.76
N THR A 301 -17.84 -9.92 -34.83
CA THR A 301 -17.70 -8.46 -35.00
C THR A 301 -16.40 -7.96 -34.37
N MET A 302 -15.58 -7.21 -35.11
CA MET A 302 -14.35 -6.60 -34.59
C MET A 302 -14.68 -5.60 -33.47
N GLN A 303 -14.03 -5.76 -32.32
CA GLN A 303 -14.26 -4.92 -31.14
C GLN A 303 -13.39 -3.66 -31.20
N LYS A 304 -13.99 -2.48 -30.93
CA LYS A 304 -13.35 -1.16 -31.05
C LYS A 304 -13.80 -0.22 -29.94
N SER A 305 -12.88 0.61 -29.45
CA SER A 305 -13.10 1.57 -28.34
C SER A 305 -13.81 0.98 -27.11
N THR A 306 -13.46 -0.25 -26.74
CA THR A 306 -14.14 -1.01 -25.68
C THR A 306 -13.18 -1.97 -24.97
N TRP A 307 -13.48 -2.25 -23.70
CA TRP A 307 -12.89 -3.39 -23.00
C TRP A 307 -13.46 -4.71 -23.54
N ILE A 308 -12.61 -5.73 -23.63
CA ILE A 308 -12.97 -7.12 -23.93
C ILE A 308 -12.30 -8.06 -22.90
N ASN A 309 -12.80 -9.29 -22.81
CA ASN A 309 -12.17 -10.38 -22.07
C ASN A 309 -12.17 -11.62 -22.97
N ASP A 310 -11.00 -12.18 -23.25
CA ASP A 310 -10.82 -13.35 -24.12
C ASP A 310 -10.83 -14.70 -23.36
N GLY A 311 -11.07 -14.65 -22.04
CA GLY A 311 -11.00 -15.80 -21.14
C GLY A 311 -9.61 -16.04 -20.53
N GLN A 312 -8.58 -15.36 -21.02
CA GLN A 312 -7.21 -15.37 -20.45
C GLN A 312 -6.82 -14.02 -19.85
N GLY A 313 -7.39 -12.91 -20.32
CA GLY A 313 -7.14 -11.57 -19.82
C GLY A 313 -8.18 -10.54 -20.27
N GLN A 314 -8.16 -9.37 -19.64
CA GLN A 314 -8.85 -8.19 -20.15
C GLN A 314 -7.92 -7.39 -21.06
N TYR A 315 -8.49 -6.76 -22.08
CA TYR A 315 -7.78 -5.92 -23.06
C TYR A 315 -8.68 -4.72 -23.40
N TYR A 316 -8.10 -3.54 -23.61
CA TYR A 316 -8.84 -2.42 -24.20
C TYR A 316 -8.56 -2.34 -25.69
N MET A 317 -9.60 -2.40 -26.51
CA MET A 317 -9.49 -2.30 -27.97
C MET A 317 -9.58 -0.84 -28.40
N SER A 318 -8.60 -0.41 -29.19
CA SER A 318 -8.48 0.95 -29.72
C SER A 318 -9.57 1.28 -30.76
N ALA A 319 -9.64 2.53 -31.20
CA ALA A 319 -10.61 2.98 -32.21
C ALA A 319 -10.38 2.36 -33.61
N ASP A 320 -9.18 1.83 -33.89
CA ASP A 320 -8.86 1.06 -35.09
C ASP A 320 -9.11 -0.46 -34.93
N GLY A 321 -9.39 -0.93 -33.70
CA GLY A 321 -9.59 -2.34 -33.36
C GLY A 321 -8.33 -3.09 -32.89
N THR A 322 -7.18 -2.42 -32.78
CA THR A 322 -5.96 -3.03 -32.22
C THR A 322 -5.95 -2.96 -30.68
N PRO A 323 -5.34 -3.92 -29.96
CA PRO A 323 -5.24 -3.84 -28.51
C PRO A 323 -4.33 -2.68 -28.10
N ALA A 324 -4.84 -1.80 -27.23
CA ALA A 324 -4.09 -0.68 -26.68
C ALA A 324 -2.96 -1.16 -25.75
N LYS A 325 -1.93 -0.34 -25.58
CA LYS A 325 -0.66 -0.71 -24.95
C LYS A 325 -0.09 0.43 -24.12
N GLY A 326 0.62 0.09 -23.04
CA GLY A 326 1.20 1.03 -22.10
C GLY A 326 0.17 1.63 -21.15
N TRP A 327 0.45 2.85 -20.67
CA TRP A 327 -0.39 3.55 -19.70
C TRP A 327 -1.67 4.11 -20.34
N MET A 328 -2.81 3.79 -19.75
CA MET A 328 -4.11 4.40 -20.08
C MET A 328 -4.73 5.09 -18.86
N THR A 329 -5.62 6.04 -19.11
CA THR A 329 -6.39 6.76 -18.08
C THR A 329 -7.85 6.83 -18.51
N PHE A 330 -8.73 6.37 -17.65
CA PHE A 330 -10.18 6.40 -17.80
C PHE A 330 -10.80 7.14 -16.60
N PRO A 331 -12.10 7.52 -16.62
CA PRO A 331 -12.76 8.18 -15.48
C PRO A 331 -12.65 7.41 -14.15
N GLU A 332 -12.53 6.09 -14.23
CA GLU A 332 -12.43 5.16 -13.10
C GLU A 332 -11.03 5.12 -12.49
N GLY A 333 -9.98 5.40 -13.28
CA GLY A 333 -8.60 5.38 -12.81
C GLY A 333 -7.54 5.24 -13.90
N ARG A 334 -6.29 4.99 -13.47
CA ARG A 334 -5.15 4.68 -14.35
C ARG A 334 -4.95 3.17 -14.46
N TYR A 335 -4.60 2.72 -15.66
CA TYR A 335 -4.42 1.31 -16.01
C TYR A 335 -3.10 1.15 -16.76
N TYR A 336 -2.49 -0.04 -16.67
CA TYR A 336 -1.38 -0.42 -17.54
C TYR A 336 -1.77 -1.64 -18.37
N LEU A 337 -1.57 -1.54 -19.67
CA LEU A 337 -1.73 -2.62 -20.63
C LEU A 337 -0.33 -3.04 -21.08
N ASP A 338 0.00 -4.32 -20.99
CA ASP A 338 1.34 -4.84 -21.29
C ASP A 338 1.84 -4.37 -22.68
N ALA A 339 3.06 -3.84 -22.73
CA ALA A 339 3.63 -3.31 -23.96
C ALA A 339 3.77 -4.36 -25.09
N SER A 340 3.89 -5.64 -24.76
CA SER A 340 4.04 -6.71 -25.75
C SER A 340 2.69 -7.23 -26.28
N THR A 341 1.70 -7.43 -25.42
CA THR A 341 0.42 -8.10 -25.73
C THR A 341 -0.82 -7.19 -25.68
N GLY A 342 -0.76 -6.06 -24.97
CA GLY A 342 -1.92 -5.23 -24.64
C GLY A 342 -2.80 -5.79 -23.51
N LYS A 343 -2.38 -6.88 -22.85
CA LYS A 343 -3.11 -7.48 -21.73
C LYS A 343 -3.10 -6.55 -20.52
N MET A 344 -4.26 -6.32 -19.93
CA MET A 344 -4.39 -5.52 -18.71
C MET A 344 -3.62 -6.15 -17.56
N ALA A 345 -2.83 -5.32 -16.88
CA ALA A 345 -2.06 -5.72 -15.73
C ALA A 345 -2.91 -5.70 -14.44
N THR A 346 -2.61 -6.65 -13.55
CA THR A 346 -3.23 -6.86 -12.23
C THR A 346 -2.14 -7.28 -11.26
N ASP A 347 -2.37 -7.13 -9.95
CA ASP A 347 -1.40 -7.43 -8.89
C ASP A 347 -0.11 -6.59 -9.01
N TRP A 348 0.98 -7.04 -8.39
CA TRP A 348 2.30 -6.41 -8.45
C TRP A 348 2.94 -6.46 -9.84
N GLN A 349 3.43 -5.31 -10.30
CA GLN A 349 4.09 -5.14 -11.59
C GLN A 349 5.35 -4.28 -11.44
N GLN A 350 6.47 -4.69 -12.04
CA GLN A 350 7.69 -3.88 -12.07
C GLN A 350 7.80 -3.17 -13.41
N LEU A 351 7.60 -1.84 -13.42
CA LEU A 351 7.55 -1.00 -14.60
C LEU A 351 8.56 0.16 -14.44
N ASP A 352 9.41 0.37 -15.45
CA ASP A 352 10.41 1.46 -15.50
C ASP A 352 11.31 1.55 -14.23
N GLY A 353 11.58 0.40 -13.60
CA GLY A 353 12.39 0.28 -12.38
C GLY A 353 11.64 0.47 -11.06
N ALA A 354 10.37 0.88 -11.09
CA ALA A 354 9.51 1.00 -9.91
C ALA A 354 8.50 -0.16 -9.81
N TRP A 355 8.06 -0.47 -8.59
CA TRP A 355 6.93 -1.37 -8.38
C TRP A 355 5.61 -0.60 -8.35
N TYR A 356 4.61 -1.13 -9.04
CA TYR A 356 3.23 -0.68 -9.03
C TYR A 356 2.35 -1.84 -8.56
N PHE A 357 1.18 -1.54 -8.00
CA PHE A 357 0.16 -2.53 -7.68
C PHE A 357 -1.13 -2.15 -8.39
N PHE A 358 -1.72 -3.08 -9.11
CA PHE A 358 -3.00 -2.93 -9.79
C PHE A 358 -4.02 -3.83 -9.11
N ASP A 359 -5.21 -3.30 -8.78
CA ASP A 359 -6.24 -4.11 -8.14
C ASP A 359 -6.88 -5.12 -9.13
N PRO A 360 -7.78 -6.03 -8.69
CA PRO A 360 -8.42 -7.00 -9.57
C PRO A 360 -9.33 -6.41 -10.67
N SER A 361 -9.60 -5.09 -10.65
CA SER A 361 -10.25 -4.38 -11.75
C SER A 361 -9.26 -3.83 -12.79
N GLY A 362 -7.95 -3.91 -12.52
CA GLY A 362 -6.88 -3.30 -13.31
C GLY A 362 -6.54 -1.86 -12.91
N THR A 363 -7.16 -1.33 -11.86
CA THR A 363 -6.93 0.06 -11.43
C THR A 363 -5.64 0.17 -10.63
N MET A 364 -4.77 1.08 -11.05
CA MET A 364 -3.50 1.39 -10.39
C MET A 364 -3.73 1.98 -9.00
N ALA A 365 -3.16 1.34 -7.98
CA ALA A 365 -3.29 1.77 -6.59
C ALA A 365 -2.41 2.98 -6.24
N THR A 366 -2.98 3.90 -5.46
CA THR A 366 -2.28 4.98 -4.75
C THR A 366 -2.54 4.89 -3.24
N GLY A 367 -1.68 5.50 -2.42
CA GLY A 367 -1.77 5.51 -0.96
C GLY A 367 -1.51 4.15 -0.31
N TRP A 368 -2.00 3.97 0.92
CA TRP A 368 -1.87 2.72 1.68
C TRP A 368 -2.62 1.55 1.02
N ARG A 369 -1.97 0.38 0.95
CA ARG A 369 -2.54 -0.88 0.46
C ARG A 369 -2.14 -2.04 1.36
N ASP A 370 -3.12 -2.86 1.72
CA ASP A 370 -2.94 -4.05 2.54
C ASP A 370 -3.02 -5.29 1.62
N VAL A 371 -1.89 -5.99 1.44
CA VAL A 371 -1.72 -7.12 0.50
C VAL A 371 -1.07 -8.29 1.22
N ASN A 372 -1.71 -9.47 1.20
CA ASN A 372 -1.22 -10.70 1.82
C ASN A 372 -0.76 -10.56 3.30
N GLY A 373 -1.45 -9.72 4.07
CA GLY A 373 -1.15 -9.46 5.49
C GLY A 373 0.06 -8.55 5.74
N ALA A 374 0.61 -7.93 4.69
CA ALA A 374 1.59 -6.85 4.79
C ALA A 374 1.00 -5.55 4.23
N ARG A 375 1.50 -4.42 4.72
CA ARG A 375 1.00 -3.09 4.36
C ARG A 375 2.05 -2.31 3.61
N TYR A 376 1.66 -1.69 2.50
CA TYR A 376 2.53 -1.00 1.54
C TYR A 376 2.01 0.41 1.30
N TYR A 377 2.87 1.33 0.90
CA TYR A 377 2.47 2.68 0.50
C TYR A 377 2.89 2.96 -0.94
N MET A 378 1.91 3.36 -1.75
CA MET A 378 2.09 3.79 -3.13
C MET A 378 1.97 5.31 -3.18
N ASP A 379 2.84 6.00 -3.91
CA ASP A 379 2.76 7.47 -4.05
C ASP A 379 1.63 7.94 -4.99
N GLY A 380 1.56 9.25 -5.24
CA GLY A 380 0.56 9.85 -6.14
C GLY A 380 0.69 9.41 -7.60
N GLU A 381 1.89 9.00 -8.03
CA GLU A 381 2.14 8.45 -9.36
C GLU A 381 1.85 6.94 -9.43
N GLY A 382 1.67 6.27 -8.28
CA GLY A 382 1.39 4.84 -8.12
C GLY A 382 2.61 3.97 -7.81
N ARG A 383 3.77 4.56 -7.51
CA ARG A 383 5.02 3.84 -7.24
C ARG A 383 5.12 3.43 -5.77
N MET A 384 5.45 2.18 -5.51
CA MET A 384 5.71 1.65 -4.18
C MET A 384 6.91 2.35 -3.55
N GLN A 385 6.73 2.84 -2.33
CA GLN A 385 7.80 3.48 -1.56
C GLN A 385 8.57 2.48 -0.68
N THR A 386 9.79 2.84 -0.34
CA THR A 386 10.67 2.12 0.60
C THR A 386 11.35 3.11 1.55
N GLY A 387 11.93 2.63 2.64
CA GLY A 387 12.65 3.45 3.62
C GLY A 387 11.74 4.32 4.50
N TRP A 388 12.28 5.43 4.99
CA TRP A 388 11.53 6.40 5.80
C TRP A 388 10.54 7.20 4.96
N GLN A 389 9.27 7.23 5.39
CA GLN A 389 8.19 7.93 4.71
C GLN A 389 7.35 8.73 5.72
N ASP A 390 7.13 10.01 5.44
CA ASP A 390 6.34 10.93 6.26
C ASP A 390 4.95 11.09 5.61
N ILE A 391 3.92 10.46 6.21
CA ILE A 391 2.58 10.25 5.64
C ILE A 391 1.52 10.71 6.65
N ASP A 392 0.61 11.59 6.24
CA ASP A 392 -0.50 12.12 7.06
C ASP A 392 -0.07 12.66 8.45
N GLY A 393 1.13 13.25 8.53
CA GLY A 393 1.70 13.80 9.76
C GLY A 393 2.34 12.77 10.71
N ALA A 394 2.48 11.51 10.28
CA ALA A 394 3.18 10.46 11.01
C ALA A 394 4.31 9.85 10.17
N ARG A 395 5.35 9.36 10.84
CA ARG A 395 6.56 8.82 10.20
C ARG A 395 6.58 7.31 10.28
N TYR A 396 6.80 6.65 9.14
CA TYR A 396 6.79 5.19 8.98
C TYR A 396 8.12 4.72 8.39
N TYR A 397 8.51 3.48 8.68
CA TYR A 397 9.59 2.81 7.98
C TYR A 397 9.05 1.65 7.15
N LEU A 398 9.32 1.67 5.85
CA LEU A 398 9.02 0.60 4.91
C LEU A 398 10.33 -0.15 4.61
N ASP A 399 10.33 -1.48 4.65
CA ASP A 399 11.53 -2.27 4.38
C ASP A 399 11.95 -2.22 2.89
N GLY A 400 13.05 -2.91 2.55
CA GLY A 400 13.54 -3.00 1.16
C GLY A 400 12.60 -3.71 0.18
N SER A 401 11.53 -4.34 0.67
CA SER A 401 10.42 -4.90 -0.12
C SER A 401 9.15 -4.03 -0.08
N GLY A 402 9.22 -2.83 0.50
CA GLY A 402 8.11 -1.88 0.63
C GLY A 402 7.13 -2.16 1.77
N ARG A 403 7.41 -3.15 2.62
CA ARG A 403 6.51 -3.56 3.70
C ARG A 403 6.68 -2.64 4.91
N MET A 404 5.60 -2.07 5.40
CA MET A 404 5.54 -1.31 6.63
C MET A 404 5.99 -2.16 7.82
N THR A 405 7.00 -1.69 8.54
CA THR A 405 7.56 -2.38 9.70
C THR A 405 6.94 -1.91 11.01
N THR A 406 7.08 -2.75 12.04
CA THR A 406 6.66 -2.48 13.41
C THR A 406 7.74 -2.95 14.39
N GLY A 407 7.66 -2.54 15.65
CA GLY A 407 8.63 -2.87 16.68
C GLY A 407 9.97 -2.15 16.54
N TRP A 408 11.04 -2.73 17.10
CA TRP A 408 12.40 -2.19 17.01
C TRP A 408 12.98 -2.36 15.60
N GLN A 409 13.49 -1.27 15.03
CA GLN A 409 14.16 -1.23 13.74
C GLN A 409 15.48 -0.45 13.87
N ASN A 410 16.51 -0.85 13.14
CA ASN A 410 17.85 -0.24 13.22
C ASN A 410 18.38 0.27 11.84
N PRO A 411 17.61 1.05 11.06
CA PRO A 411 18.10 1.65 9.83
C PRO A 411 19.26 2.63 10.12
N ASP A 412 20.24 2.64 9.22
CA ASP A 412 21.37 3.57 9.24
C ASP A 412 22.20 3.55 10.54
N GLY A 413 22.11 2.46 11.32
CA GLY A 413 22.86 2.25 12.56
C GLY A 413 22.30 2.96 13.80
N ALA A 414 21.09 3.51 13.73
CA ALA A 414 20.37 4.05 14.89
C ALA A 414 19.07 3.27 15.14
N SER A 415 18.79 2.96 16.41
CA SER A 415 17.58 2.22 16.81
C SER A 415 16.38 3.16 16.95
N TYR A 416 15.26 2.78 16.35
CA TYR A 416 13.96 3.45 16.43
C TYR A 416 12.89 2.41 16.81
N TYR A 417 11.80 2.86 17.46
CA TYR A 417 10.65 2.01 17.75
C TYR A 417 9.43 2.46 16.94
N LEU A 418 8.88 1.53 16.16
CA LEU A 418 7.69 1.71 15.33
C LEU A 418 6.52 1.04 16.06
N GLY A 419 5.39 1.74 16.20
CA GLY A 419 4.18 1.24 16.86
C GLY A 419 3.56 0.05 16.12
N THR A 420 2.54 -0.58 16.72
CA THR A 420 1.77 -1.66 16.06
C THR A 420 0.97 -1.19 14.85
N ASP A 421 0.77 0.12 14.72
CA ASP A 421 0.19 0.81 13.56
C ASP A 421 1.26 1.32 12.56
N GLY A 422 2.55 1.00 12.80
CA GLY A 422 3.69 1.41 11.99
C GLY A 422 4.24 2.80 12.28
N LYS A 423 3.68 3.58 13.22
CA LYS A 423 4.15 4.95 13.49
C LYS A 423 5.39 4.98 14.38
N MET A 424 6.43 5.68 13.96
CA MET A 424 7.62 5.97 14.76
C MET A 424 7.24 6.69 16.06
N GLN A 425 7.71 6.17 17.20
CA GLN A 425 7.51 6.77 18.51
C GLN A 425 8.62 7.77 18.87
N THR A 426 8.27 8.76 19.68
CA THR A 426 9.19 9.75 20.27
C THR A 426 8.86 9.91 21.77
N GLY A 427 9.81 10.41 22.56
CA GLY A 427 9.67 10.50 24.01
C GLY A 427 9.80 9.14 24.72
N TRP A 428 9.09 8.98 25.84
CA TRP A 428 9.10 7.75 26.63
C TRP A 428 8.21 6.67 26.00
N ALA A 429 8.79 5.51 25.70
CA ALA A 429 8.06 4.32 25.25
C ALA A 429 8.29 3.14 26.21
N GLN A 430 7.22 2.43 26.56
CA GLN A 430 7.31 1.16 27.29
C GLN A 430 7.20 -0.01 26.32
N VAL A 431 8.21 -0.88 26.28
CA VAL A 431 8.28 -2.05 25.39
C VAL A 431 8.63 -3.28 26.23
N ASN A 432 7.78 -4.30 26.19
CA ASN A 432 7.93 -5.54 26.97
C ASN A 432 8.17 -5.31 28.47
N GLY A 433 7.57 -4.26 29.04
CA GLY A 433 7.69 -3.87 30.45
C GLY A 433 8.85 -2.91 30.76
N ALA A 434 9.91 -2.90 29.94
CA ALA A 434 11.03 -1.96 30.07
C ALA A 434 10.69 -0.58 29.47
N TRP A 435 11.26 0.48 30.05
CA TRP A 435 11.13 1.84 29.54
C TRP A 435 12.36 2.26 28.74
N TYR A 436 12.12 2.96 27.64
CA TYR A 436 13.11 3.49 26.71
C TYR A 436 12.79 4.96 26.43
N TYR A 437 13.81 5.76 26.12
CA TYR A 437 13.63 7.13 25.67
C TYR A 437 14.08 7.29 24.22
N LEU A 438 13.16 7.72 23.36
CA LEU A 438 13.37 8.07 21.97
C LEU A 438 13.44 9.62 21.88
N ASN A 439 14.41 10.17 21.17
CA ASN A 439 14.50 11.63 20.99
C ASN A 439 13.46 12.15 19.97
N ASN A 440 13.49 13.45 19.67
CA ASN A 440 12.53 14.07 18.73
C ASN A 440 12.64 13.54 17.29
N GLU A 441 13.79 13.00 16.89
CA GLU A 441 13.97 12.32 15.60
C GLU A 441 13.62 10.81 15.66
N GLY A 442 13.15 10.31 16.82
CA GLY A 442 12.79 8.92 17.07
C GLY A 442 13.95 8.00 17.48
N LYS A 443 15.16 8.53 17.65
CA LYS A 443 16.36 7.74 17.96
C LYS A 443 16.41 7.37 19.43
N MET A 444 16.59 6.10 19.74
CA MET A 444 16.79 5.59 21.09
C MET A 444 18.04 6.20 21.73
N GLN A 445 17.91 6.66 22.97
CA GLN A 445 18.99 7.24 23.76
C GLN A 445 19.57 6.23 24.76
N THR A 446 20.85 6.39 25.08
CA THR A 446 21.61 5.61 26.07
C THR A 446 22.40 6.55 26.99
N GLY A 447 22.94 6.01 28.09
CA GLY A 447 23.70 6.75 29.08
C GLY A 447 22.86 7.71 29.92
N TRP A 448 23.51 8.76 30.43
CA TRP A 448 22.87 9.83 31.18
C TRP A 448 22.02 10.72 30.27
N GLN A 449 20.76 10.94 30.65
CA GLN A 449 19.81 11.79 29.92
C GLN A 449 19.13 12.76 30.89
N GLU A 450 18.98 14.02 30.48
CA GLU A 450 18.20 15.01 31.24
C GLU A 450 16.91 15.34 30.48
N ILE A 451 15.77 15.04 31.09
CA ILE A 451 14.45 15.08 30.47
C ILE A 451 13.52 15.78 31.46
N GLU A 452 12.90 16.89 31.04
CA GLU A 452 12.01 17.72 31.89
C GLU A 452 12.65 18.15 33.23
N GLY A 453 13.95 18.48 33.22
CA GLY A 453 14.71 18.89 34.42
C GLY A 453 14.97 17.77 35.43
N ARG A 454 14.81 16.51 35.01
CA ARG A 454 15.16 15.32 35.80
C ARG A 454 16.23 14.51 35.08
N ARG A 455 17.21 14.01 35.82
CA ARG A 455 18.23 13.10 35.28
C ARG A 455 17.79 11.65 35.37
N TYR A 456 18.04 10.90 34.31
CA TYR A 456 17.77 9.47 34.16
C TYR A 456 19.05 8.79 33.66
N PHE A 457 19.15 7.47 33.83
CA PHE A 457 20.17 6.65 33.19
C PHE A 457 19.52 5.52 32.40
N LEU A 458 19.87 5.43 31.12
CA LEU A 458 19.46 4.43 30.17
C LEU A 458 20.70 3.55 29.94
N ASP A 459 20.64 2.23 30.12
CA ASP A 459 21.85 1.41 29.92
C ASP A 459 22.22 1.24 28.42
N ALA A 460 23.27 0.47 28.13
CA ALA A 460 23.75 0.25 26.76
C ALA A 460 22.71 -0.43 25.83
N SER A 461 21.65 -1.02 26.37
CA SER A 461 20.50 -1.54 25.60
C SER A 461 19.36 -0.53 25.44
N GLY A 462 19.50 0.68 26.00
CA GLY A 462 18.47 1.73 26.03
C GLY A 462 17.46 1.60 27.16
N VAL A 463 17.64 0.65 28.09
CA VAL A 463 16.68 0.40 29.17
C VAL A 463 16.92 1.36 30.34
N MET A 464 15.88 2.10 30.72
CA MET A 464 15.85 2.98 31.88
C MET A 464 16.06 2.21 33.19
N LYS A 465 16.99 2.68 34.02
CA LYS A 465 17.29 2.06 35.31
C LYS A 465 16.48 2.64 36.45
N THR A 466 16.25 1.81 37.47
CA THR A 466 15.54 2.12 38.71
C THR A 466 16.31 1.50 39.88
N GLY A 467 16.05 1.95 41.11
CA GLY A 467 16.76 1.49 42.30
C GLY A 467 18.23 1.91 42.34
N TRP A 468 19.04 1.16 43.10
CA TRP A 468 20.49 1.34 43.19
C TRP A 468 21.20 0.87 41.91
N GLN A 469 22.12 1.68 41.40
CA GLN A 469 23.00 1.36 40.28
C GLN A 469 24.42 1.88 40.55
N ASP A 470 25.43 1.07 40.29
CA ASP A 470 26.82 1.53 40.16
C ASP A 470 27.05 2.01 38.72
N ILE A 471 27.47 3.26 38.57
CA ILE A 471 27.79 3.87 37.28
C ILE A 471 29.15 4.54 37.43
N ASP A 472 30.14 4.03 36.68
CA ASP A 472 31.53 4.49 36.67
C ASP A 472 32.20 4.52 38.06
N GLY A 473 31.89 3.54 38.93
CA GLY A 473 32.44 3.42 40.28
C GLY A 473 31.80 4.36 41.30
N SER A 474 30.60 4.86 41.02
CA SER A 474 29.79 5.69 41.91
C SER A 474 28.38 5.11 41.99
N TRP A 475 27.88 4.91 43.21
CA TRP A 475 26.50 4.48 43.43
C TRP A 475 25.52 5.65 43.29
N TYR A 476 24.44 5.43 42.54
CA TYR A 476 23.31 6.34 42.39
C TYR A 476 22.02 5.60 42.73
N TYR A 477 21.02 6.33 43.23
CA TYR A 477 19.67 5.79 43.43
C TYR A 477 18.67 6.48 42.50
N PHE A 478 17.92 5.68 41.75
CA PHE A 478 16.86 6.11 40.86
C PHE A 478 15.49 5.68 41.42
N SER A 479 14.50 6.57 41.38
CA SER A 479 13.14 6.26 41.82
C SER A 479 12.48 5.20 40.91
N ALA A 480 11.29 4.72 41.30
CA ALA A 480 10.49 3.81 40.47
C ALA A 480 10.08 4.41 39.11
N SER A 481 10.12 5.75 38.96
CA SER A 481 9.92 6.44 37.68
C SER A 481 11.24 6.69 36.92
N GLY A 482 12.34 6.07 37.34
CA GLY A 482 13.69 6.23 36.76
C GLY A 482 14.38 7.57 37.04
N ALA A 483 13.75 8.49 37.79
CA ALA A 483 14.34 9.78 38.09
C ALA A 483 15.38 9.66 39.20
N MET A 484 16.61 10.12 38.93
CA MET A 484 17.73 10.13 39.87
C MET A 484 17.40 10.97 41.11
N LYS A 485 17.85 10.51 42.28
CA LYS A 485 17.66 11.19 43.56
C LYS A 485 18.94 11.93 44.01
N THR A 486 18.76 12.94 44.84
CA THR A 486 19.81 13.77 45.46
C THR A 486 19.40 14.11 46.90
N GLY A 487 20.37 14.42 47.77
CA GLY A 487 20.16 14.64 49.19
C GLY A 487 19.82 13.36 49.96
N TRP A 488 19.35 13.54 51.20
CA TRP A 488 18.96 12.45 52.11
C TRP A 488 17.84 11.57 51.53
N GLN A 489 18.08 10.25 51.51
CA GLN A 489 17.08 9.23 51.18
C GLN A 489 16.89 8.29 52.36
N ASN A 490 15.64 8.02 52.74
CA ASN A 490 15.28 6.92 53.62
C ASN A 490 14.71 5.79 52.75
N LEU A 491 15.37 4.64 52.76
CA LEU A 491 14.98 3.45 52.03
C LEU A 491 14.76 2.33 53.06
N ASP A 492 13.49 1.95 53.26
CA ASP A 492 13.06 0.91 54.20
C ASP A 492 13.62 1.05 55.63
N GLY A 493 13.78 2.30 56.11
CA GLY A 493 14.31 2.64 57.43
C GLY A 493 15.81 2.96 57.44
N VAL A 494 16.52 2.68 56.35
CA VAL A 494 17.97 2.90 56.20
C VAL A 494 18.21 4.27 55.53
N TRP A 495 19.02 5.12 56.16
CA TRP A 495 19.34 6.45 55.64
C TRP A 495 20.63 6.46 54.81
N TYR A 496 20.56 7.11 53.65
CA TYR A 496 21.67 7.33 52.72
C TYR A 496 21.74 8.82 52.37
N TYR A 497 22.95 9.33 52.11
CA TYR A 497 23.17 10.68 51.59
C TYR A 497 23.71 10.64 50.17
N LEU A 498 22.97 11.24 49.23
CA LEU A 498 23.38 11.43 47.85
C LEU A 498 23.80 12.89 47.67
N ASN A 499 24.96 13.16 47.07
CA ASN A 499 25.39 14.54 46.82
C ASN A 499 24.56 15.23 45.72
N GLY A 500 24.87 16.50 45.41
CA GLY A 500 24.18 17.26 44.36
C GLY A 500 24.29 16.68 42.94
N GLU A 501 25.28 15.83 42.68
CA GLU A 501 25.43 15.09 41.41
C GLU A 501 24.66 13.76 41.40
N GLY A 502 24.10 13.34 42.54
CA GLY A 502 23.39 12.08 42.75
C GLY A 502 24.24 10.94 43.34
N LYS A 503 25.54 11.16 43.56
CA LYS A 503 26.48 10.14 44.02
C LYS A 503 26.30 9.87 45.51
N MET A 504 26.13 8.61 45.90
CA MET A 504 26.15 8.15 47.28
C MET A 504 27.47 8.52 47.97
N GLN A 505 27.38 9.00 49.19
CA GLN A 505 28.54 9.39 50.00
C GLN A 505 28.86 8.36 51.08
N THR A 506 30.15 8.20 51.37
CA THR A 506 30.71 7.38 52.44
C THR A 506 31.59 8.25 53.36
N GLY A 507 31.85 7.78 54.58
CA GLY A 507 32.64 8.51 55.57
C GLY A 507 31.94 9.74 56.17
N TRP A 508 32.73 10.68 56.70
CA TRP A 508 32.25 11.93 57.29
C TRP A 508 31.68 12.88 56.25
N GLN A 509 30.48 13.41 56.49
CA GLN A 509 29.75 14.31 55.60
C GLN A 509 29.21 15.50 56.38
N ASN A 510 29.56 16.71 55.95
CA ASN A 510 28.99 17.95 56.49
C ASN A 510 27.76 18.34 55.66
N VAL A 511 26.57 18.30 56.27
CA VAL A 511 25.31 18.69 55.65
C VAL A 511 24.67 19.78 56.49
N GLU A 512 24.47 20.96 55.89
CA GLU A 512 23.88 22.15 56.54
C GLU A 512 24.57 22.57 57.86
N GLY A 513 25.87 22.31 57.99
CA GLY A 513 26.68 22.65 59.17
C GLY A 513 26.72 21.57 60.26
N ARG A 514 26.06 20.43 60.06
CA ARG A 514 26.12 19.26 60.95
C ARG A 514 26.96 18.16 60.32
N GLN A 515 27.77 17.49 61.14
CA GLN A 515 28.54 16.32 60.72
C GLN A 515 27.71 15.05 60.88
N TYR A 516 27.76 14.18 59.88
CA TYR A 516 27.15 12.85 59.85
C TYR A 516 28.21 11.84 59.41
N TYR A 517 28.12 10.59 59.84
CA TYR A 517 29.00 9.52 59.35
C TYR A 517 28.21 8.47 58.59
N MET A 518 28.64 8.21 57.36
CA MET A 518 28.14 7.16 56.49
C MET A 518 29.17 6.02 56.49
N ASP A 519 28.75 4.77 56.57
CA ASP A 519 29.68 3.62 56.50
C ASP A 519 30.17 3.35 55.06
N SER A 520 30.89 2.24 54.86
CA SER A 520 31.40 1.82 53.54
C SER A 520 30.31 1.33 52.58
N ALA A 521 29.10 1.04 53.06
CA ALA A 521 27.91 0.77 52.26
C ALA A 521 27.06 2.04 52.05
N GLY A 522 27.50 3.20 52.55
CA GLY A 522 26.80 4.48 52.47
C GLY A 522 25.63 4.62 53.45
N VAL A 523 25.55 3.77 54.48
CA VAL A 523 24.50 3.80 55.51
C VAL A 523 24.87 4.77 56.62
N MET A 524 23.96 5.70 56.93
CA MET A 524 24.11 6.67 58.01
C MET A 524 24.12 5.96 59.36
N GLN A 525 25.16 6.20 60.14
CA GLN A 525 25.32 5.62 61.47
C GLN A 525 24.63 6.49 62.54
N THR A 526 24.28 5.85 63.67
CA THR A 526 23.75 6.49 64.88
C THR A 526 24.41 5.88 66.12
N GLY A 527 24.29 6.53 67.27
CA GLY A 527 24.86 6.09 68.54
C GLY A 527 26.39 6.24 68.62
N TRP A 528 27.01 5.43 69.48
CA TRP A 528 28.47 5.39 69.65
C TRP A 528 29.17 4.72 68.47
N GLN A 529 30.13 5.40 67.86
CA GLN A 529 30.89 4.92 66.71
C GLN A 529 32.39 5.08 66.95
N ASN A 530 33.17 4.02 66.71
CA ASN A 530 34.64 4.09 66.73
C ASN A 530 35.15 4.24 65.28
N ILE A 531 35.71 5.41 64.97
CA ILE A 531 36.14 5.77 63.63
C ILE A 531 37.62 6.13 63.71
N ASN A 532 38.46 5.33 63.05
CA ASN A 532 39.93 5.44 63.06
C ASN A 532 40.56 5.48 64.48
N GLY A 533 39.96 4.79 65.45
CA GLY A 533 40.45 4.69 66.83
C GLY A 533 39.88 5.74 67.79
N SER A 534 39.22 6.79 67.28
CA SER A 534 38.49 7.78 68.09
C SER A 534 37.03 7.39 68.25
N TRP A 535 36.46 7.58 69.45
CA TRP A 535 35.03 7.42 69.68
C TRP A 535 34.29 8.73 69.44
N TYR A 536 33.12 8.63 68.81
CA TYR A 536 32.19 9.71 68.52
C TYR A 536 30.77 9.28 68.91
N TYR A 537 29.91 10.22 69.25
CA TYR A 537 28.47 9.97 69.41
C TYR A 537 27.67 10.71 68.35
N LEU A 538 26.84 9.96 67.63
CA LEU A 538 25.87 10.45 66.67
C LEU A 538 24.47 10.31 67.30
N ASP A 539 23.65 11.35 67.25
CA ASP A 539 22.30 11.29 67.83
C ASP A 539 21.33 10.43 67.00
N SER A 540 20.06 10.38 67.39
CA SER A 540 19.01 9.63 66.67
C SER A 540 18.67 10.19 65.28
N SER A 541 19.17 11.38 64.92
CA SER A 541 19.16 11.93 63.57
C SER A 541 20.45 11.69 62.79
N GLY A 542 21.44 11.02 63.39
CA GLY A 542 22.78 10.79 62.85
C GLY A 542 23.74 11.96 63.02
N ALA A 543 23.33 13.06 63.67
CA ALA A 543 24.14 14.25 63.83
C ALA A 543 25.18 14.05 64.95
N MET A 544 26.44 14.29 64.63
CA MET A 544 27.56 14.22 65.57
C MET A 544 27.42 15.28 66.66
N GLN A 545 27.53 14.85 67.91
CA GLN A 545 27.46 15.72 69.07
C GLN A 545 28.84 16.26 69.48
N THR A 546 28.86 17.39 70.18
CA THR A 546 30.03 17.98 70.83
C THR A 546 29.66 18.42 72.26
N GLY A 547 30.65 18.77 73.08
CA GLY A 547 30.48 19.23 74.45
C GLY A 547 30.06 18.13 75.43
N TRP A 548 29.40 18.54 76.52
CA TRP A 548 28.84 17.64 77.54
C TRP A 548 27.63 16.88 77.01
N GLN A 549 27.63 15.55 77.18
CA GLN A 549 26.56 14.66 76.73
C GLN A 549 26.20 13.62 77.80
N ASP A 550 24.92 13.48 78.12
CA ASP A 550 24.40 12.54 79.12
C ASP A 550 23.74 11.35 78.40
N ILE A 551 24.43 10.21 78.35
CA ILE A 551 24.11 9.07 77.48
C ILE A 551 24.07 7.77 78.32
N GLY A 552 22.95 7.04 78.27
CA GLY A 552 22.82 5.74 78.95
C GLY A 552 22.92 5.78 80.49
N GLY A 553 22.82 6.96 81.10
CA GLY A 553 23.00 7.15 82.55
C GLY A 553 24.44 7.49 82.97
N ALA A 554 25.37 7.62 82.02
CA ALA A 554 26.72 8.15 82.25
C ALA A 554 26.91 9.48 81.51
N ARG A 555 27.85 10.30 81.98
CA ARG A 555 28.16 11.61 81.43
C ARG A 555 29.49 11.60 80.69
N TYR A 556 29.53 12.24 79.53
CA TYR A 556 30.66 12.22 78.61
C TYR A 556 31.02 13.65 78.19
N TYR A 557 32.26 13.86 77.75
CA TYR A 557 32.63 15.07 77.02
C TYR A 557 33.24 14.72 75.67
N LEU A 558 32.68 15.32 74.63
CA LEU A 558 33.16 15.26 73.25
C LEU A 558 33.78 16.62 72.92
N ASN A 559 34.99 16.65 72.37
CA ASN A 559 35.63 17.92 71.99
C ASN A 559 34.97 18.57 70.75
N ASP A 560 35.48 19.72 70.31
CA ASP A 560 34.93 20.46 69.16
C ASP A 560 34.99 19.69 67.84
N SER A 561 35.84 18.65 67.76
CA SER A 561 35.94 17.70 66.65
C SER A 561 35.06 16.45 66.84
N GLY A 562 34.23 16.40 67.89
CA GLY A 562 33.35 15.29 68.24
C GLY A 562 34.02 14.09 68.93
N VAL A 563 35.33 14.17 69.20
CA VAL A 563 36.09 13.06 69.79
C VAL A 563 35.84 12.99 71.30
N MET A 564 35.41 11.83 71.76
CA MET A 564 35.25 11.49 73.18
C MET A 564 36.59 11.53 73.91
N LEU A 565 36.64 12.28 75.02
CA LEU A 565 37.83 12.38 75.85
C LEU A 565 37.90 11.23 76.86
N THR A 566 39.10 10.77 77.15
CA THR A 566 39.42 9.91 78.31
C THR A 566 40.39 10.63 79.24
N ASP A 567 40.60 10.04 80.42
CA ASP A 567 41.58 10.44 81.42
C ASP A 567 41.40 11.88 81.95
N TRP A 568 42.47 12.51 82.40
CA TRP A 568 42.45 13.85 83.01
C TRP A 568 42.20 14.92 81.95
N GLN A 569 41.18 15.76 82.17
CA GLN A 569 40.79 16.84 81.26
C GLN A 569 40.41 18.11 82.03
N ASP A 570 40.77 19.28 81.49
CA ASP A 570 40.43 20.58 82.05
C ASP A 570 39.38 21.26 81.15
N ILE A 571 38.16 21.41 81.67
CA ILE A 571 36.97 21.83 80.90
C ILE A 571 36.28 22.98 81.62
N GLY A 572 36.17 24.14 80.97
CA GLY A 572 35.47 25.31 81.52
C GLY A 572 36.09 25.89 82.81
N GLY A 573 37.36 25.60 83.08
CA GLY A 573 38.06 26.04 84.31
C GLY A 573 37.97 25.06 85.49
N ALA A 574 37.32 23.91 85.32
CA ALA A 574 37.31 22.81 86.29
C ALA A 574 37.99 21.56 85.70
N ARG A 575 38.60 20.75 86.57
CA ARG A 575 39.30 19.52 86.18
C ARG A 575 38.42 18.29 86.40
N TYR A 576 38.44 17.37 85.46
CA TYR A 576 37.64 16.15 85.45
C TYR A 576 38.52 14.93 85.17
N TYR A 577 38.01 13.74 85.48
CA TYR A 577 38.57 12.49 85.00
C TYR A 577 37.49 11.66 84.30
N PHE A 578 37.83 11.15 83.12
CA PHE A 578 37.00 10.23 82.36
C PHE A 578 37.68 8.87 82.35
N ASN A 579 36.94 7.79 82.61
CA ASN A 579 37.53 6.45 82.61
C ASN A 579 37.82 5.96 81.18
N SER A 580 38.30 4.72 81.04
CA SER A 580 38.65 4.12 79.74
C SER A 580 37.46 3.85 78.81
N SER A 581 36.21 3.99 79.25
CA SER A 581 35.03 4.02 78.39
C SER A 581 34.52 5.44 78.09
N GLY A 582 35.27 6.48 78.52
CA GLY A 582 34.92 7.90 78.36
C GLY A 582 33.86 8.42 79.33
N ALA A 583 33.42 7.61 80.29
CA ALA A 583 32.46 8.05 81.29
C ALA A 583 33.15 8.86 82.40
N MET A 584 32.60 10.04 82.67
CA MET A 584 33.02 10.93 83.76
C MET A 584 32.83 10.21 85.10
N VAL A 585 33.88 10.19 85.92
CA VAL A 585 33.81 9.61 87.27
C VAL A 585 33.26 10.63 88.29
N SER A 586 32.68 10.13 89.37
CA SER A 586 32.21 10.93 90.50
C SER A 586 32.51 10.23 91.83
N GLY A 587 32.46 10.99 92.93
CA GLY A 587 32.80 10.49 94.27
C GLY A 587 34.28 10.16 94.45
N TRP A 588 34.56 9.20 95.34
CA TRP A 588 35.90 8.71 95.63
C TRP A 588 36.47 7.85 94.50
N GLN A 589 37.68 8.17 94.04
CA GLN A 589 38.37 7.46 92.96
C GLN A 589 39.87 7.35 93.25
N ASP A 590 40.46 6.17 93.01
CA ASP A 590 41.90 5.93 93.15
C ASP A 590 42.54 5.87 91.75
N ILE A 591 43.34 6.88 91.40
CA ILE A 591 43.88 7.09 90.05
C ILE A 591 45.41 7.20 90.15
N GLY A 592 46.14 6.36 89.41
CA GLY A 592 47.61 6.38 89.41
C GLY A 592 48.29 6.07 90.77
N GLY A 593 47.53 5.57 91.76
CA GLY A 593 48.01 5.33 93.12
C GLY A 593 47.77 6.47 94.11
N ALA A 594 47.12 7.57 93.67
CA ALA A 594 46.65 8.65 94.53
C ALA A 594 45.12 8.67 94.59
N ARG A 595 44.56 9.11 95.73
CA ARG A 595 43.11 9.16 95.96
C ARG A 595 42.58 10.57 95.72
N TYR A 596 41.50 10.65 94.97
CA TYR A 596 40.83 11.88 94.54
C TYR A 596 39.34 11.84 94.88
N TYR A 597 38.72 13.00 94.98
CA TYR A 597 37.28 13.14 95.10
C TYR A 597 36.74 14.07 94.01
N PHE A 598 35.74 13.60 93.29
CA PHE A 598 35.02 14.35 92.26
C PHE A 598 33.60 14.62 92.75
N ASP A 599 33.10 15.85 92.58
CA ASP A 599 31.78 16.24 93.05
C ASP A 599 30.67 15.34 92.49
N THR A 600 29.75 14.89 93.34
CA THR A 600 28.72 13.90 92.98
C THR A 600 27.54 14.47 92.20
N ALA A 601 27.43 15.80 92.06
CA ALA A 601 26.39 16.47 91.28
C ALA A 601 26.91 17.01 89.92
N ASN A 602 28.17 17.40 89.82
CA ASN A 602 28.74 18.00 88.60
C ASN A 602 30.01 17.30 88.04
N GLY A 603 30.73 16.51 88.85
CA GLY A 603 31.92 15.74 88.44
C GLY A 603 33.26 16.46 88.53
N ALA A 604 33.31 17.73 88.96
CA ALA A 604 34.57 18.46 89.08
C ALA A 604 35.43 17.93 90.23
N LEU A 605 36.75 17.88 90.01
CA LEU A 605 37.74 17.54 91.01
C LEU A 605 37.74 18.54 92.16
N ALA A 606 37.63 18.06 93.40
CA ALA A 606 37.86 18.87 94.58
C ALA A 606 39.35 19.27 94.68
N VAL A 607 39.61 20.58 94.75
CA VAL A 607 40.95 21.17 94.93
C VAL A 607 40.90 22.26 95.99
N ASN A 608 42.00 22.47 96.72
CA ASN A 608 42.15 23.51 97.75
C ASN A 608 40.98 23.59 98.75
N THR A 609 40.44 22.44 99.17
CA THR A 609 39.22 22.39 99.99
C THR A 609 39.25 21.25 101.00
N VAL A 610 38.46 21.37 102.07
CA VAL A 610 38.27 20.31 103.07
C VAL A 610 36.93 19.62 102.83
N LEU A 611 36.99 18.32 102.60
CA LEU A 611 35.83 17.44 102.42
C LEU A 611 35.52 16.74 103.73
N GLU A 612 34.24 16.70 104.14
CA GLU A 612 33.77 15.96 105.30
C GLU A 612 32.73 14.94 104.85
N LEU A 613 33.08 13.65 104.90
CA LEU A 613 32.27 12.53 104.38
C LEU A 613 32.34 11.37 105.39
N ASP A 614 31.19 10.79 105.72
CA ASP A 614 31.02 9.71 106.71
C ASP A 614 31.71 9.98 108.07
N GLY A 615 31.82 11.26 108.46
CA GLY A 615 32.47 11.72 109.69
C GLY A 615 34.00 11.80 109.63
N VAL A 616 34.62 11.60 108.46
CA VAL A 616 36.07 11.73 108.24
C VAL A 616 36.35 12.98 107.41
N LYS A 617 37.35 13.77 107.83
CA LYS A 617 37.83 14.94 107.10
C LYS A 617 39.02 14.62 106.21
N TYR A 618 39.00 15.16 105.00
CA TYR A 618 40.08 15.06 104.03
C TYR A 618 40.45 16.44 103.49
N GLN A 619 41.74 16.78 103.48
CA GLN A 619 42.24 17.93 102.73
C GLN A 619 42.50 17.50 101.28
N ALA A 620 41.81 18.14 100.33
CA ALA A 620 42.17 18.08 98.92
C ALA A 620 43.21 19.17 98.63
N GLY A 621 44.36 18.78 98.05
CA GLY A 621 45.44 19.69 97.68
C GLY A 621 45.14 20.55 96.45
N ALA A 622 46.11 21.37 96.04
CA ALA A 622 46.06 22.11 94.77
C ALA A 622 46.15 21.19 93.53
N ASP A 623 46.67 19.98 93.72
CA ASP A 623 46.69 18.87 92.77
C ASP A 623 45.43 17.98 92.85
N GLY A 624 44.54 18.25 93.81
CA GLY A 624 43.33 17.48 94.13
C GLY A 624 43.55 16.20 94.93
N VAL A 625 44.79 15.87 95.30
CA VAL A 625 45.07 14.67 96.09
C VAL A 625 44.46 14.82 97.48
N CYS A 626 43.64 13.85 97.87
CA CYS A 626 42.87 13.87 99.10
C CYS A 626 43.58 13.10 100.21
N THR A 627 44.03 13.80 101.25
CA THR A 627 44.71 13.21 102.41
C THR A 627 43.82 13.32 103.67
N PRO A 628 43.72 12.27 104.50
CA PRO A 628 42.91 12.32 105.72
C PRO A 628 43.56 13.25 106.76
N ILE A 629 42.75 14.10 107.38
CA ILE A 629 43.20 15.04 108.43
C ILE A 629 42.49 14.75 109.76
N THR A 630 43.22 14.82 110.86
CA THR A 630 42.67 14.65 112.21
C THR A 630 42.08 15.98 112.71
N ALA A 631 41.23 15.93 113.73
CA ALA A 631 40.56 17.12 114.27
C ALA A 631 41.54 18.21 114.75
N GLU A 632 42.77 17.84 115.15
CA GLU A 632 43.82 18.76 115.61
C GLU A 632 44.56 19.49 114.47
N THR A 633 44.37 19.10 113.20
CA THR A 633 45.08 19.71 112.05
C THR A 633 44.21 20.59 111.15
N ALA A 634 42.87 20.56 111.30
CA ALA A 634 41.96 21.34 110.48
C ALA A 634 42.12 22.87 110.66
N ASP A 635 42.34 23.34 111.89
CA ASP A 635 42.52 24.77 112.20
C ASP A 635 43.79 25.38 111.59
N ALA A 636 44.80 24.56 111.24
CA ALA A 636 46.05 25.03 110.67
C ALA A 636 45.91 25.43 109.19
N ALA A 637 45.07 24.72 108.42
CA ALA A 637 44.92 24.96 106.98
C ALA A 637 44.15 26.25 106.66
N GLN A 638 43.17 26.62 107.49
CA GLN A 638 42.33 27.82 107.27
C GLN A 638 43.08 29.16 107.49
N GLN A 639 44.25 29.15 108.12
CA GLN A 639 44.99 30.39 108.41
C GLN A 639 45.87 30.89 107.24
N THR A 640 46.04 30.11 106.18
CA THR A 640 46.96 30.45 105.07
C THR A 640 46.37 31.33 103.95
N GLU A 641 45.05 31.47 103.82
CA GLU A 641 44.44 32.22 102.70
C GLU A 641 44.26 33.74 102.94
N GLN A 642 44.24 34.23 104.19
CA GLN A 642 44.00 35.66 104.46
C GLN A 642 45.23 36.57 104.29
N ALA A 643 46.36 36.05 103.81
CA ALA A 643 47.65 36.73 103.82
C ALA A 643 48.14 37.23 102.44
N GLN A 644 47.30 37.30 101.40
CA GLN A 644 47.72 37.86 100.10
C GLN A 644 46.57 38.39 99.21
N GLN A 645 46.21 39.68 99.37
CA GLN A 645 46.09 40.66 98.25
C GLN A 645 45.63 42.05 98.75
N THR A 646 46.50 43.05 98.55
CA THR A 646 46.18 44.48 98.77
C THR A 646 45.68 45.10 97.45
N PRO A 647 44.62 45.92 97.44
CA PRO A 647 43.99 46.35 96.19
C PRO A 647 44.76 47.44 95.43
N SER A 648 44.85 47.31 94.11
CA SER A 648 45.33 48.34 93.18
C SER A 648 44.22 48.76 92.20
N GLN A 649 43.48 49.82 92.53
CA GLN A 649 42.63 50.49 91.55
C GLN A 649 43.47 51.43 90.66
N GLN A 650 43.47 51.19 89.35
CA GLN A 650 43.50 52.24 88.32
C GLN A 650 43.12 51.65 86.95
N GLY A 651 42.09 52.23 86.32
CA GLY A 651 41.85 52.11 84.88
C GLY A 651 42.42 53.34 84.15
N PRO A 652 41.92 53.73 82.96
CA PRO A 652 40.83 53.12 82.19
C PRO A 652 41.14 52.94 80.68
N GLY A 653 40.17 52.48 79.88
CA GLY A 653 40.00 52.98 78.51
C GLY A 653 39.65 51.96 77.41
N HIS A 654 38.52 52.23 76.75
CA HIS A 654 38.06 51.75 75.43
C HIS A 654 37.74 50.27 75.20
#